data_AF-A0A257QGJ0-F1
#
_entry.id   AF-A0A257QGJ0-F1
#
_cell.length_a   1.000
_cell.length_b   1.000
_cell.length_c   1.000
_cell.angle_alpha   90.00
_cell.angle_beta   90.00
_cell.angle_gamma   90.00
#
_symmetry.space_group_name_H-M   'P 1'
#
loop_
_entity.id
_entity.type
_entity.pdbx_description
1 polymer ?
#
loop_
_entity_poly.entity_id
_entity_poly.type
_entity_poly.pdbx_seq_one_letter_code
_entity_poly.pdbx_strand_id
1 'polypeptide(L)'
;MAAFKLNSFLPSSRRPSGQKVHCRPRVSARVWAFVVVSLLAGCAQNPYPTSSAPARPSAAQSALNQALSSQDPKQIATAQMNLAARSQGQTRAELQMQAIETAIDAEDFTLANTLLAQANTQQSWPAISPRRAQLLLGFSLWQQGQTQNALNQVNNLPIPLTPAEGQRRLVLLAAINEALGQPLDAARQRSALNAVLSGAAADANRAKLWNDLTLASPNQLSEAAKQASDQTYAGWLGLALLYRTRPSELATWVTNHPDHPAVTSGFTTVLLGQADTAAHIPAATGNGPIIVLLPLTGEYQPIAKAISDGINFAHDRLGAASDRSVQIQDSGSTLQSFSQALGSALAAHPSLIIGPLLKEQIAALNNMPGNAPPVIALNTPPDGAALPAGVISYSLSPDADARATADQMIRDQKMTALTLCADNGAGHRICDAFSREYRLLGGTVVDAATFEPNATDFSTVLRRLLQVRSSSSGSFQPKIRDDVQGIFVGATSQQARMIVPQLDYFGADQLPRYSIGMVYSGTPNTLADQDKSGLVIPVEPVLLAANDGPNDPMLANYERASLSQLPRLFAFGADALTIAANLNGLLAHQTLNGLTGQLSLSLTGEIERKPAWAQFRQGLLQPMSGTDTGFLPSTVLDTAPPSEPTLSPSASAHPNQSNSNSTDNTQAPTPITPKTPPIFTDGGGMAPTPTAQ
;
A
#
# COMPACT_ATOMS: atom_id res chain seq x y z
N MET A 1 -6.86 -5.79 55.00
CA MET A 1 -6.55 -7.05 55.70
C MET A 1 -5.06 -7.34 55.53
N ALA A 2 -4.39 -7.79 56.62
CA ALA A 2 -2.94 -7.91 56.90
C ALA A 2 -2.03 -8.44 55.76
N ALA A 3 -0.76 -8.04 55.55
CA ALA A 3 0.43 -7.70 56.35
C ALA A 3 1.25 -8.89 56.92
N PHE A 4 2.59 -8.85 56.66
CA PHE A 4 3.79 -9.56 57.24
C PHE A 4 4.58 -10.41 56.22
N LYS A 5 5.92 -10.54 56.21
CA LYS A 5 7.13 -9.84 56.73
C LYS A 5 8.38 -10.57 56.16
N LEU A 6 9.53 -9.87 56.11
CA LEU A 6 10.90 -10.32 55.81
C LEU A 6 11.44 -11.50 56.66
N ASN A 7 12.48 -12.22 56.18
CA ASN A 7 13.82 -12.21 56.81
C ASN A 7 14.95 -12.94 56.05
N SER A 8 16.15 -12.42 56.24
CA SER A 8 17.48 -12.88 55.83
C SER A 8 18.26 -13.53 56.99
N PHE A 9 19.38 -14.22 56.66
CA PHE A 9 20.63 -14.48 57.41
C PHE A 9 21.14 -15.95 57.49
N LEU A 10 22.44 -16.07 57.17
CA LEU A 10 23.49 -17.11 57.35
C LEU A 10 23.71 -17.53 58.83
N PRO A 11 24.77 -18.29 59.24
CA PRO A 11 25.58 -19.40 58.66
C PRO A 11 25.78 -20.58 59.66
N SER A 12 26.46 -21.68 59.27
CA SER A 12 27.31 -22.44 60.22
C SER A 12 28.38 -23.34 59.56
N SER A 13 29.46 -23.47 60.32
CA SER A 13 30.77 -24.10 60.14
C SER A 13 30.83 -25.64 60.20
N ARG A 14 31.94 -26.27 59.75
CA ARG A 14 32.77 -27.21 60.55
C ARG A 14 34.08 -27.68 59.84
N ARG A 15 35.15 -27.78 60.65
CA ARG A 15 36.47 -28.46 60.44
C ARG A 15 36.36 -30.00 60.69
N PRO A 16 37.42 -30.85 60.89
CA PRO A 16 38.92 -30.71 60.87
C PRO A 16 39.74 -31.89 60.25
N SER A 17 41.06 -31.70 60.01
CA SER A 17 42.22 -32.42 60.65
C SER A 17 43.10 -33.08 59.55
N GLY A 18 44.44 -33.19 59.58
CA GLY A 18 45.51 -32.78 60.49
C GLY A 18 46.91 -33.12 59.92
N GLN A 19 47.95 -32.55 60.58
CA GLN A 19 49.40 -32.92 60.65
C GLN A 19 50.33 -32.68 59.42
N LYS A 20 51.28 -31.72 59.52
CA LYS A 20 52.70 -31.74 59.99
C LYS A 20 53.68 -32.27 58.89
N VAL A 21 54.80 -31.64 58.50
CA VAL A 21 56.05 -31.37 59.25
C VAL A 21 56.94 -30.32 58.49
N HIS A 22 57.87 -29.76 59.26
CA HIS A 22 58.92 -28.74 59.12
C HIS A 22 59.91 -28.66 57.91
N CYS A 23 60.51 -27.46 57.84
CA CYS A 23 61.94 -27.09 57.61
C CYS A 23 62.39 -26.44 56.29
N ARG A 24 62.95 -25.22 56.44
CA ARG A 24 63.84 -24.43 55.54
C ARG A 24 65.28 -25.01 55.53
N PRO A 25 66.34 -24.35 54.97
CA PRO A 25 66.63 -23.78 53.63
C PRO A 25 68.06 -24.18 53.11
N ARG A 26 68.51 -23.74 51.91
CA ARG A 26 69.91 -23.41 51.43
C ARG A 26 69.94 -23.34 49.89
N VAL A 27 70.34 -22.25 49.20
CA VAL A 27 71.66 -21.62 48.94
C VAL A 27 72.61 -22.42 48.02
N SER A 28 73.23 -21.68 47.07
CA SER A 28 74.35 -21.96 46.12
C SER A 28 73.94 -22.34 44.68
N ALA A 29 74.25 -21.62 43.60
CA ALA A 29 75.44 -20.89 43.07
C ALA A 29 76.31 -21.75 42.12
N ARG A 30 76.48 -21.26 40.87
CA ARG A 30 77.52 -21.52 39.83
C ARG A 30 77.02 -20.80 38.55
N VAL A 31 77.49 -19.62 38.12
CA VAL A 31 78.80 -19.16 37.60
C VAL A 31 79.33 -19.99 36.43
N TRP A 32 79.27 -19.40 35.23
CA TRP A 32 80.36 -19.35 34.24
C TRP A 32 80.31 -18.00 33.51
N ALA A 33 81.49 -17.41 33.30
CA ALA A 33 81.75 -16.07 32.77
C ALA A 33 82.66 -16.16 31.54
N PHE A 34 82.57 -15.17 30.64
CA PHE A 34 83.62 -14.63 29.77
C PHE A 34 83.10 -13.25 29.25
N VAL A 35 83.48 -12.10 29.83
CA VAL A 35 84.68 -11.24 29.58
C VAL A 35 84.71 -10.74 28.11
N VAL A 36 84.18 -9.56 27.75
CA VAL A 36 84.68 -8.15 27.90
C VAL A 36 85.94 -7.83 27.07
N VAL A 37 85.83 -6.91 26.09
CA VAL A 37 86.73 -5.75 25.75
C VAL A 37 85.96 -4.88 24.70
N SER A 38 85.39 -3.70 25.01
CA SER A 38 85.99 -2.33 25.03
C SER A 38 86.42 -1.83 23.62
N LEU A 39 86.32 -0.59 23.18
CA LEU A 39 85.77 0.72 23.58
C LEU A 39 86.17 1.63 22.40
N LEU A 40 85.28 2.45 21.83
CA LEU A 40 85.66 3.80 21.35
C LEU A 40 84.44 4.73 21.42
N ALA A 41 84.69 5.86 22.08
CA ALA A 41 83.83 6.93 22.57
C ALA A 41 82.75 7.51 21.64
N GLY A 42 81.70 8.08 22.27
CA GLY A 42 80.88 9.16 21.67
C GLY A 42 79.57 9.39 22.40
N CYS A 43 79.46 10.51 23.11
CA CYS A 43 78.29 10.96 23.89
C CYS A 43 76.96 10.88 23.12
N ALA A 44 75.91 10.31 23.73
CA ALA A 44 74.53 10.73 23.48
C ALA A 44 73.63 10.34 24.65
N GLN A 45 72.81 11.30 25.05
CA GLN A 45 71.88 11.25 26.17
C GLN A 45 70.91 10.07 26.08
N ASN A 46 70.63 9.49 27.24
CA ASN A 46 69.58 8.51 27.44
C ASN A 46 68.21 9.19 27.26
N PRO A 47 67.39 8.91 26.22
CA PRO A 47 66.00 9.30 26.23
C PRO A 47 65.24 8.20 26.98
N TYR A 48 64.60 8.59 28.08
CA TYR A 48 63.54 7.83 28.72
C TYR A 48 62.60 7.23 27.68
N PRO A 49 62.04 6.01 27.90
CA PRO A 49 60.95 5.54 27.06
C PRO A 49 59.81 6.54 27.21
N THR A 50 59.57 7.32 26.17
CA THR A 50 58.35 8.11 26.07
C THR A 50 57.20 7.12 26.06
N SER A 51 56.45 7.09 27.15
CA SER A 51 55.10 6.56 27.16
C SER A 51 54.32 7.33 26.10
N SER A 52 54.28 6.81 24.88
CA SER A 52 53.40 7.31 23.83
C SER A 52 51.97 7.03 24.30
N ALA A 53 51.34 8.04 24.88
CA ALA A 53 49.88 8.04 25.04
C ALA A 53 49.28 7.66 23.67
N PRO A 54 48.31 6.72 23.61
CA PRO A 54 47.70 6.35 22.34
C PRO A 54 47.18 7.61 21.63
N ALA A 55 47.57 7.77 20.36
CA ALA A 55 47.21 8.93 19.55
C ALA A 55 45.69 9.10 19.55
N ARG A 56 45.21 10.32 19.84
CA ARG A 56 43.77 10.61 19.81
C ARG A 56 43.22 10.35 18.39
N PRO A 57 42.05 9.71 18.25
CA PRO A 57 41.44 9.50 16.94
C PRO A 57 41.23 10.83 16.19
N SER A 58 41.36 10.80 14.87
CA SER A 58 41.00 11.97 14.05
C SER A 58 39.52 12.31 14.25
N ALA A 59 39.13 13.57 14.01
CA ALA A 59 37.72 13.98 14.14
C ALA A 59 36.77 13.13 13.27
N ALA A 60 37.22 12.68 12.09
CA ALA A 60 36.43 11.78 11.23
C ALA A 60 36.33 10.36 11.82
N GLN A 61 37.39 9.85 12.43
CA GLN A 61 37.35 8.57 13.12
C GLN A 61 36.42 8.61 14.34
N SER A 62 36.47 9.69 15.12
CA SER A 62 35.54 9.90 16.24
C SER A 62 34.09 9.94 15.78
N ALA A 63 33.80 10.62 14.65
CA ALA A 63 32.46 10.66 14.06
C ALA A 63 31.97 9.27 13.62
N LEU A 64 32.85 8.46 13.02
CA LEU A 64 32.51 7.07 12.68
C LEU A 64 32.24 6.22 13.93
N ASN A 65 33.02 6.36 15.00
CA ASN A 65 32.78 5.65 16.25
C ASN A 65 31.43 6.04 16.88
N GLN A 66 31.06 7.32 16.80
CA GLN A 66 29.76 7.80 17.26
C GLN A 66 28.61 7.23 16.42
N ALA A 67 28.75 7.21 15.08
CA ALA A 67 27.75 6.62 14.19
C ALA A 67 27.59 5.10 14.40
N LEU A 68 28.69 4.38 14.62
CA LEU A 68 28.64 2.95 14.98
C LEU A 68 27.89 2.72 16.30
N SER A 69 27.96 3.69 17.22
CA SER A 69 27.24 3.62 18.51
C SER A 69 25.75 3.92 18.36
N SER A 70 25.34 4.70 17.36
CA SER A 70 23.91 4.95 17.08
C SER A 70 23.23 3.78 16.37
N GLN A 71 24.00 2.86 15.78
CA GLN A 71 23.50 1.74 14.97
C GLN A 71 22.63 2.18 13.79
N ASP A 72 22.70 3.45 13.39
CA ASP A 72 21.97 4.01 12.25
C ASP A 72 22.81 3.82 10.98
N PRO A 73 22.38 2.95 10.03
CA PRO A 73 23.17 2.64 8.83
C PRO A 73 23.47 3.87 7.97
N LYS A 74 22.55 4.85 7.92
CA LYS A 74 22.74 6.07 7.14
C LYS A 74 23.85 6.95 7.72
N GLN A 75 23.88 7.09 9.05
CA GLN A 75 24.95 7.80 9.74
C GLN A 75 26.29 7.07 9.57
N ILE A 76 26.29 5.74 9.69
CA ILE A 76 27.49 4.91 9.56
C ILE A 76 28.07 5.03 8.15
N ALA A 77 27.25 4.83 7.11
CA ALA A 77 27.66 4.94 5.71
C ALA A 77 28.24 6.33 5.38
N THR A 78 27.56 7.39 5.85
CA THR A 78 28.02 8.78 5.65
C THR A 78 29.34 9.04 6.38
N ALA A 79 29.50 8.56 7.62
CA ALA A 79 30.73 8.72 8.37
C ALA A 79 31.91 7.94 7.76
N GLN A 80 31.66 6.74 7.23
CA GLN A 80 32.65 5.95 6.48
C GLN A 80 33.13 6.70 5.23
N MET A 81 32.21 7.28 4.44
CA MET A 81 32.57 8.08 3.27
C MET A 81 33.37 9.33 3.63
N ASN A 82 33.00 10.02 4.72
CA ASN A 82 33.73 11.19 5.23
C ASN A 82 35.15 10.84 5.70
N LEU A 83 35.33 9.68 6.33
CA LEU A 83 36.66 9.17 6.69
C LEU A 83 37.46 8.79 5.44
N ALA A 84 36.81 8.20 4.43
CA ALA A 84 37.44 7.87 3.16
C ALA A 84 38.00 9.11 2.46
N ALA A 85 37.28 10.24 2.47
CA ALA A 85 37.72 11.49 1.88
C ALA A 85 39.03 12.05 2.48
N ARG A 86 39.37 11.64 3.72
CA ARG A 86 40.62 12.01 4.42
C ARG A 86 41.70 10.92 4.37
N SER A 87 41.39 9.79 3.75
CA SER A 87 42.28 8.64 3.62
C SER A 87 42.93 8.61 2.23
N GLN A 88 43.97 7.79 2.05
CA GLN A 88 44.65 7.63 0.77
C GLN A 88 44.81 6.15 0.39
N GLY A 89 45.11 5.89 -0.89
CA GLY A 89 45.41 4.56 -1.40
C GLY A 89 44.30 3.53 -1.15
N GLN A 90 44.71 2.31 -0.77
CA GLN A 90 43.80 1.19 -0.51
C GLN A 90 42.81 1.47 0.63
N THR A 91 43.22 2.14 1.71
CA THR A 91 42.33 2.48 2.83
C THR A 91 41.15 3.34 2.38
N ARG A 92 41.39 4.31 1.49
CA ARG A 92 40.31 5.12 0.91
C ARG A 92 39.33 4.26 0.12
N ALA A 93 39.83 3.35 -0.72
CA ALA A 93 39.00 2.49 -1.53
C ALA A 93 38.15 1.52 -0.69
N GLU A 94 38.73 0.94 0.35
CA GLU A 94 38.02 0.05 1.27
C GLU A 94 36.89 0.77 2.01
N LEU A 95 37.14 1.98 2.51
CA LEU A 95 36.13 2.81 3.19
C LEU A 95 35.03 3.29 2.22
N GLN A 96 35.37 3.62 0.98
CA GLN A 96 34.37 3.97 -0.04
C GLN A 96 33.46 2.77 -0.36
N MET A 97 34.03 1.59 -0.57
CA MET A 97 33.22 0.36 -0.76
C MET A 97 32.35 0.11 0.48
N GLN A 98 32.91 0.19 1.68
CA GLN A 98 32.17 -0.08 2.93
C GLN A 98 31.00 0.88 3.14
N ALA A 99 31.17 2.16 2.79
CA ALA A 99 30.11 3.16 2.85
C ALA A 99 28.91 2.80 1.97
N ILE A 100 29.18 2.46 0.71
CA ILE A 100 28.12 2.09 -0.26
C ILE A 100 27.45 0.79 0.17
N GLU A 101 28.24 -0.18 0.59
CA GLU A 101 27.79 -1.47 1.07
C GLU A 101 26.88 -1.39 2.31
N THR A 102 27.22 -0.52 3.27
CA THR A 102 26.39 -0.28 4.46
C THR A 102 25.03 0.27 4.06
N ALA A 103 24.97 1.17 3.07
CA ALA A 103 23.72 1.70 2.55
C ALA A 103 22.91 0.64 1.78
N ILE A 104 23.57 -0.21 0.98
CA ILE A 104 22.91 -1.33 0.28
C ILE A 104 22.31 -2.32 1.27
N ASP A 105 23.06 -2.73 2.30
CA ASP A 105 22.60 -3.71 3.29
C ASP A 105 21.41 -3.20 4.11
N ALA A 106 21.29 -1.88 4.23
CA ALA A 106 20.15 -1.21 4.85
C ALA A 106 18.97 -0.97 3.87
N GLU A 107 19.11 -1.40 2.61
CA GLU A 107 18.19 -1.12 1.50
C GLU A 107 17.94 0.39 1.24
N ASP A 108 18.85 1.28 1.69
CA ASP A 108 18.83 2.71 1.34
C ASP A 108 19.57 2.92 0.00
N PHE A 109 18.92 2.49 -1.07
CA PHE A 109 19.50 2.50 -2.41
C PHE A 109 19.76 3.91 -2.94
N THR A 110 18.99 4.90 -2.50
CA THR A 110 19.21 6.32 -2.83
C THR A 110 20.52 6.83 -2.24
N LEU A 111 20.77 6.55 -0.95
CA LEU A 111 22.05 6.86 -0.33
C LEU A 111 23.19 6.09 -0.99
N ALA A 112 23.02 4.79 -1.21
CA ALA A 112 24.03 3.96 -1.86
C ALA A 112 24.44 4.50 -3.23
N ASN A 113 23.48 4.92 -4.06
CA ASN A 113 23.76 5.53 -5.36
C ASN A 113 24.48 6.88 -5.23
N THR A 114 24.08 7.70 -4.26
CA THR A 114 24.76 8.97 -3.94
C THR A 114 26.21 8.74 -3.55
N LEU A 115 26.46 7.77 -2.67
CA LEU A 115 27.82 7.41 -2.21
C LEU A 115 28.64 6.78 -3.34
N LEU A 116 28.03 5.98 -4.21
CA LEU A 116 28.69 5.41 -5.39
C LEU A 116 29.17 6.50 -6.34
N ALA A 117 28.39 7.56 -6.55
CA ALA A 117 28.78 8.71 -7.39
C ALA A 117 29.91 9.55 -6.77
N GLN A 118 30.00 9.60 -5.43
CA GLN A 118 31.08 10.30 -4.71
C GLN A 118 32.38 9.50 -4.64
N ALA A 119 32.30 8.18 -4.72
CA ALA A 119 33.49 7.34 -4.77
C ALA A 119 34.31 7.70 -6.02
N ASN A 120 35.63 7.66 -5.88
CA ASN A 120 36.56 8.01 -6.96
C ASN A 120 37.72 7.02 -7.07
N THR A 121 37.55 5.83 -6.49
CA THR A 121 38.51 4.74 -6.48
C THR A 121 37.99 3.48 -7.18
N GLN A 122 36.85 3.57 -7.88
CA GLN A 122 36.15 2.44 -8.52
C GLN A 122 37.07 1.57 -9.38
N GLN A 123 37.98 2.20 -10.14
CA GLN A 123 38.92 1.49 -11.01
C GLN A 123 39.87 0.56 -10.25
N SER A 124 40.13 0.83 -8.96
CA SER A 124 41.01 0.01 -8.12
C SER A 124 40.29 -1.11 -7.39
N TRP A 125 38.95 -1.06 -7.29
CA TRP A 125 38.19 -2.03 -6.50
C TRP A 125 38.34 -3.47 -6.95
N PRO A 126 38.34 -3.81 -8.26
CA PRO A 126 38.51 -5.20 -8.68
C PRO A 126 39.84 -5.81 -8.26
N ALA A 127 40.91 -5.00 -8.18
CA ALA A 127 42.22 -5.46 -7.72
C ALA A 127 42.28 -5.63 -6.20
N ILE A 128 41.52 -4.84 -5.44
CA ILE A 128 41.49 -4.86 -3.98
C ILE A 128 40.55 -5.97 -3.47
N SER A 129 39.33 -6.03 -4.01
CA SER A 129 38.32 -7.01 -3.63
C SER A 129 37.38 -7.31 -4.80
N PRO A 130 37.69 -8.32 -5.63
CA PRO A 130 36.93 -8.64 -6.85
C PRO A 130 35.42 -8.86 -6.60
N ARG A 131 35.05 -9.58 -5.54
CA ARG A 131 33.65 -9.92 -5.23
C ARG A 131 32.84 -8.71 -4.77
N ARG A 132 33.41 -7.90 -3.88
CA ARG A 132 32.81 -6.63 -3.44
C ARG A 132 32.62 -5.69 -4.63
N ALA A 133 33.65 -5.54 -5.45
CA ALA A 133 33.59 -4.76 -6.68
C ALA A 133 32.51 -5.26 -7.64
N GLN A 134 32.36 -6.58 -7.80
CA GLN A 134 31.33 -7.21 -8.63
C GLN A 134 29.92 -6.93 -8.11
N LEU A 135 29.66 -7.00 -6.80
CA LEU A 135 28.37 -6.64 -6.20
C LEU A 135 28.05 -5.16 -6.44
N LEU A 136 29.02 -4.26 -6.24
CA LEU A 136 28.85 -2.83 -6.46
C LEU A 136 28.64 -2.47 -7.94
N LEU A 137 29.29 -3.21 -8.85
CA LEU A 137 29.03 -3.10 -10.28
C LEU A 137 27.61 -3.57 -10.63
N GLY A 138 27.16 -4.68 -10.07
CA GLY A 138 25.78 -5.16 -10.22
C GLY A 138 24.76 -4.12 -9.75
N PHE A 139 24.97 -3.53 -8.57
CA PHE A 139 24.17 -2.42 -8.08
C PHE A 139 24.17 -1.22 -9.05
N SER A 140 25.34 -0.82 -9.56
CA SER A 140 25.45 0.28 -10.51
C SER A 140 24.68 0.04 -11.82
N LEU A 141 24.78 -1.19 -12.37
CA LEU A 141 24.05 -1.58 -13.59
C LEU A 141 22.54 -1.51 -13.37
N TRP A 142 22.07 -1.95 -12.22
CA TRP A 142 20.65 -1.87 -11.88
C TRP A 142 20.16 -0.42 -11.81
N GLN A 143 20.92 0.47 -11.14
CA GLN A 143 20.58 1.89 -11.06
C GLN A 143 20.58 2.61 -12.43
N GLN A 144 21.28 2.05 -13.42
CA GLN A 144 21.29 2.54 -14.81
C GLN A 144 20.16 1.93 -15.67
N GLY A 145 19.25 1.14 -15.09
CA GLY A 145 18.19 0.45 -15.81
C GLY A 145 18.63 -0.81 -16.57
N GLN A 146 19.89 -1.24 -16.42
CA GLN A 146 20.41 -2.47 -17.03
C GLN A 146 20.12 -3.69 -16.15
N THR A 147 18.86 -3.87 -15.77
CA THR A 147 18.44 -4.78 -14.70
C THR A 147 18.80 -6.25 -14.97
N GLN A 148 18.71 -6.73 -16.21
CA GLN A 148 19.10 -8.11 -16.55
C GLN A 148 20.63 -8.31 -16.44
N ASN A 149 21.43 -7.33 -16.84
CA ASN A 149 22.88 -7.38 -16.70
C ASN A 149 23.28 -7.34 -15.22
N ALA A 150 22.59 -6.52 -14.42
CA ALA A 150 22.76 -6.48 -12.98
C ALA A 150 22.47 -7.85 -12.34
N LEU A 151 21.36 -8.50 -12.71
CA LEU A 151 21.01 -9.83 -12.24
C LEU A 151 22.13 -10.84 -12.54
N ASN A 152 22.61 -10.87 -13.79
CA ASN A 152 23.70 -11.76 -14.20
C ASN A 152 24.99 -11.49 -13.40
N GLN A 153 25.30 -10.20 -13.17
CA GLN A 153 26.49 -9.78 -12.44
C GLN A 153 26.45 -10.23 -10.96
N VAL A 154 25.31 -10.06 -10.29
CA VAL A 154 25.12 -10.41 -8.87
C VAL A 154 24.92 -11.92 -8.69
N ASN A 155 24.31 -12.59 -9.67
CA ASN A 155 24.08 -14.03 -9.59
C ASN A 155 25.40 -14.83 -9.69
N ASN A 156 26.29 -14.42 -10.60
CA ASN A 156 27.51 -15.15 -10.94
C ASN A 156 28.74 -14.75 -10.09
N LEU A 157 28.57 -14.66 -8.77
CA LEU A 157 29.70 -14.43 -7.87
C LEU A 157 30.51 -15.73 -7.63
N PRO A 158 31.85 -15.66 -7.68
CA PRO A 158 32.70 -16.77 -7.27
C PRO A 158 32.48 -17.16 -5.79
N ILE A 159 32.24 -18.45 -5.53
CA ILE A 159 32.09 -19.02 -4.18
C ILE A 159 33.45 -19.48 -3.60
N PRO A 160 33.60 -19.60 -2.26
CA PRO A 160 32.63 -19.30 -1.20
C PRO A 160 32.50 -17.80 -0.90
N LEU A 161 31.31 -17.41 -0.43
CA LEU A 161 31.02 -16.05 0.02
C LEU A 161 31.22 -15.92 1.53
N THR A 162 31.71 -14.76 1.97
CA THR A 162 31.60 -14.36 3.38
C THR A 162 30.13 -14.10 3.76
N PRO A 163 29.76 -14.14 5.05
CA PRO A 163 28.39 -13.83 5.48
C PRO A 163 27.88 -12.47 5.00
N ALA A 164 28.73 -11.44 5.06
CA ALA A 164 28.39 -10.09 4.58
C ALA A 164 28.19 -10.03 3.06
N GLU A 165 29.05 -10.69 2.28
CA GLU A 165 28.87 -10.79 0.82
C GLU A 165 27.58 -11.58 0.47
N GLY A 166 27.29 -12.65 1.21
CA GLY A 166 26.07 -13.45 1.04
C GLY A 166 24.80 -12.65 1.32
N GLN A 167 24.74 -11.95 2.45
CA GLN A 167 23.63 -11.07 2.80
C GLN A 167 23.42 -10.01 1.71
N ARG A 168 24.48 -9.30 1.32
CA ARG A 168 24.40 -8.24 0.31
C ARG A 168 23.94 -8.75 -1.05
N ARG A 169 24.42 -9.93 -1.43
CA ARG A 169 23.97 -10.62 -2.65
C ARG A 169 22.47 -10.88 -2.60
N LEU A 170 21.94 -11.38 -1.49
CA LEU A 170 20.50 -11.63 -1.33
C LEU A 170 19.68 -10.35 -1.39
N VAL A 171 20.14 -9.27 -0.73
CA VAL A 171 19.51 -7.95 -0.79
C VAL A 171 19.41 -7.45 -2.25
N LEU A 172 20.53 -7.49 -2.98
CA LEU A 172 20.55 -7.04 -4.37
C LEU A 172 19.70 -7.92 -5.29
N LEU A 173 19.76 -9.25 -5.13
CA LEU A 173 18.92 -10.15 -5.95
C LEU A 173 17.43 -9.96 -5.66
N ALA A 174 17.02 -9.74 -4.41
CA ALA A 174 15.62 -9.45 -4.09
C ALA A 174 15.14 -8.19 -4.84
N ALA A 175 15.85 -7.06 -4.67
CA ALA A 175 15.49 -5.80 -5.30
C ALA A 175 15.54 -5.82 -6.84
N ILE A 176 16.51 -6.55 -7.42
CA ILE A 176 16.62 -6.71 -8.88
C ILE A 176 15.46 -7.56 -9.43
N ASN A 177 15.09 -8.66 -8.76
CA ASN A 177 13.96 -9.49 -9.19
C ASN A 177 12.62 -8.76 -9.06
N GLU A 178 12.44 -7.94 -8.01
CA GLU A 178 11.30 -7.02 -7.89
C GLU A 178 11.21 -6.07 -9.08
N ALA A 179 12.33 -5.43 -9.44
CA ALA A 179 12.40 -4.53 -10.59
C ALA A 179 12.14 -5.23 -11.95
N LEU A 180 12.36 -6.54 -12.03
CA LEU A 180 12.05 -7.37 -13.20
C LEU A 180 10.60 -7.89 -13.23
N GLY A 181 9.79 -7.64 -12.20
CA GLY A 181 8.45 -8.22 -12.08
C GLY A 181 8.48 -9.73 -11.84
N GLN A 182 9.48 -10.22 -11.12
CA GLN A 182 9.67 -11.64 -10.76
C GLN A 182 9.43 -11.87 -9.26
N PRO A 183 8.18 -11.74 -8.77
CA PRO A 183 7.88 -11.72 -7.34
C PRO A 183 8.28 -13.01 -6.62
N LEU A 184 8.10 -14.17 -7.23
CA LEU A 184 8.46 -15.45 -6.61
C LEU A 184 9.98 -15.64 -6.48
N ASP A 185 10.78 -15.08 -7.39
CA ASP A 185 12.22 -15.12 -7.25
C ASP A 185 12.71 -14.13 -6.19
N ALA A 186 12.09 -12.94 -6.12
CA ALA A 186 12.32 -11.97 -5.04
C ALA A 186 12.00 -12.57 -3.65
N ALA A 187 10.80 -13.13 -3.49
CA ALA A 187 10.36 -13.79 -2.26
C ALA A 187 11.32 -14.91 -1.82
N ARG A 188 11.86 -15.68 -2.79
CA ARG A 188 12.87 -16.70 -2.49
C ARG A 188 14.14 -16.09 -1.90
N GLN A 189 14.64 -14.98 -2.48
CA GLN A 189 15.81 -14.29 -1.93
C GLN A 189 15.53 -13.72 -0.54
N ARG A 190 14.35 -13.12 -0.34
CA ARG A 190 13.93 -12.59 0.97
C ARG A 190 13.76 -13.67 2.02
N SER A 191 13.30 -14.86 1.63
CA SER A 191 13.21 -16.03 2.52
C SER A 191 14.59 -16.44 3.02
N ALA A 192 15.56 -16.53 2.11
CA ALA A 192 16.96 -16.79 2.46
C ALA A 192 17.57 -15.65 3.29
N LEU A 193 17.27 -14.39 2.96
CA LEU A 193 17.75 -13.21 3.68
C LEU A 193 17.21 -13.16 5.12
N ASN A 194 15.98 -13.61 5.34
CA ASN A 194 15.39 -13.67 6.67
C ASN A 194 16.20 -14.54 7.64
N ALA A 195 16.90 -15.57 7.14
CA ALA A 195 17.72 -16.46 7.97
C ALA A 195 19.00 -15.78 8.52
N VAL A 196 19.41 -14.65 7.94
CA VAL A 196 20.62 -13.92 8.37
C VAL A 196 20.33 -12.56 9.00
N LEU A 197 19.07 -12.10 8.99
CA LEU A 197 18.63 -10.86 9.62
C LEU A 197 18.08 -11.09 11.04
N SER A 198 18.03 -10.02 11.83
CA SER A 198 17.41 -10.02 13.16
C SER A 198 16.70 -8.70 13.47
N GLY A 199 15.85 -8.70 14.51
CA GLY A 199 15.11 -7.53 14.95
C GLY A 199 14.29 -6.85 13.85
N ALA A 200 14.24 -5.52 13.88
CA ALA A 200 13.43 -4.71 12.95
C ALA A 200 13.78 -4.93 11.47
N ALA A 201 15.03 -5.23 11.14
CA ALA A 201 15.43 -5.54 9.76
C ALA A 201 14.79 -6.84 9.26
N ALA A 202 14.72 -7.86 10.12
CA ALA A 202 14.06 -9.12 9.79
C ALA A 202 12.54 -8.95 9.67
N ASP A 203 11.92 -8.12 10.52
CA ASP A 203 10.50 -7.77 10.42
C ASP A 203 10.17 -7.09 9.10
N ALA A 204 10.95 -6.06 8.73
CA ALA A 204 10.79 -5.34 7.47
C ALA A 204 10.99 -6.28 6.26
N ASN A 205 11.98 -7.17 6.32
CA ASN A 205 12.19 -8.16 5.26
C ASN A 205 11.03 -9.17 5.15
N ARG A 206 10.45 -9.64 6.26
CA ARG A 206 9.25 -10.52 6.23
C ARG A 206 8.05 -9.84 5.61
N ALA A 207 7.83 -8.55 5.91
CA ALA A 207 6.76 -7.79 5.30
C ALA A 207 6.94 -7.73 3.77
N LYS A 208 8.15 -7.41 3.29
CA LYS A 208 8.44 -7.39 1.85
C LYS A 208 8.32 -8.78 1.20
N LEU A 209 8.82 -9.82 1.86
CA LEU A 209 8.63 -11.22 1.44
C LEU A 209 7.16 -11.54 1.24
N TRP A 210 6.31 -11.17 2.21
CA TRP A 210 4.88 -11.41 2.12
C TRP A 210 4.26 -10.66 0.95
N ASN A 211 4.63 -9.39 0.76
CA ASN A 211 4.16 -8.58 -0.36
C ASN A 211 4.50 -9.23 -1.71
N ASP A 212 5.75 -9.68 -1.88
CA ASP A 212 6.16 -10.41 -3.08
C ASP A 212 5.25 -11.62 -3.34
N LEU A 213 4.93 -12.39 -2.30
CA LEU A 213 4.04 -13.55 -2.43
C LEU A 213 2.59 -13.17 -2.76
N THR A 214 2.09 -12.04 -2.27
CA THR A 214 0.73 -11.57 -2.56
C THR A 214 0.53 -11.13 -4.00
N LEU A 215 1.61 -10.74 -4.69
CA LEU A 215 1.57 -10.38 -6.11
C LEU A 215 1.39 -11.59 -7.04
N ALA A 216 1.74 -12.79 -6.59
CA ALA A 216 1.54 -14.02 -7.37
C ALA A 216 0.08 -14.50 -7.31
N SER A 217 -0.41 -15.19 -8.33
CA SER A 217 -1.73 -15.86 -8.30
C SER A 217 -1.72 -17.14 -7.44
N PRO A 218 -2.87 -17.65 -6.99
CA PRO A 218 -2.93 -18.90 -6.22
C PRO A 218 -2.34 -20.09 -7.00
N ASN A 219 -2.53 -20.14 -8.31
CA ASN A 219 -1.95 -21.19 -9.18
C ASN A 219 -0.42 -21.08 -9.23
N GLN A 220 0.12 -19.86 -9.38
CA GLN A 220 1.56 -19.64 -9.36
C GLN A 220 2.18 -20.03 -8.00
N LEU A 221 1.52 -19.67 -6.89
CA LEU A 221 1.95 -20.07 -5.54
C LEU A 221 1.93 -21.59 -5.38
N SER A 222 0.87 -22.26 -5.84
CA SER A 222 0.74 -23.72 -5.76
C SER A 222 1.82 -24.45 -6.55
N GLU A 223 2.08 -24.04 -7.80
CA GLU A 223 3.12 -24.65 -8.63
C GLU A 223 4.53 -24.38 -8.07
N ALA A 224 4.79 -23.16 -7.61
CA ALA A 224 6.06 -22.83 -6.98
C ALA A 224 6.30 -23.62 -5.69
N ALA A 225 5.25 -23.85 -4.88
CA ALA A 225 5.35 -24.63 -3.65
C ALA A 225 5.73 -26.09 -3.93
N LYS A 226 5.23 -26.68 -5.03
CA LYS A 226 5.59 -28.04 -5.46
C LYS A 226 7.04 -28.15 -5.93
N GLN A 227 7.58 -27.07 -6.50
CA GLN A 227 8.93 -27.04 -7.08
C GLN A 227 10.01 -26.55 -6.10
N ALA A 228 9.61 -25.93 -4.99
CA ALA A 228 10.53 -25.38 -4.01
C ALA A 228 11.35 -26.49 -3.31
N SER A 229 12.66 -26.43 -3.45
CA SER A 229 13.60 -27.33 -2.76
C SER A 229 13.86 -26.91 -1.31
N ASP A 230 13.83 -25.59 -1.04
CA ASP A 230 13.96 -25.04 0.30
C ASP A 230 12.62 -25.12 1.05
N GLN A 231 12.60 -25.88 2.15
CA GLN A 231 11.38 -26.13 2.92
C GLN A 231 10.82 -24.88 3.61
N THR A 232 11.69 -23.94 3.99
CA THR A 232 11.25 -22.66 4.59
C THR A 232 10.50 -21.82 3.55
N TYR A 233 11.05 -21.72 2.35
CA TYR A 233 10.41 -21.01 1.26
C TYR A 233 9.12 -21.71 0.80
N ALA A 234 9.11 -23.04 0.71
CA ALA A 234 7.91 -23.82 0.45
C ALA A 234 6.82 -23.56 1.51
N GLY A 235 7.21 -23.44 2.78
CA GLY A 235 6.32 -23.07 3.89
C GLY A 235 5.70 -21.69 3.72
N TRP A 236 6.49 -20.68 3.35
CA TRP A 236 5.99 -19.33 3.04
C TRP A 236 5.00 -19.33 1.87
N LEU A 237 5.31 -20.05 0.79
CA LEU A 237 4.42 -20.20 -0.37
C LEU A 237 3.08 -20.86 0.03
N GLY A 238 3.17 -21.95 0.81
CA GLY A 238 2.02 -22.66 1.33
C GLY A 238 1.16 -21.78 2.25
N LEU A 239 1.79 -20.99 3.12
CA LEU A 239 1.11 -20.04 4.00
C LEU A 239 0.37 -18.96 3.20
N ALA A 240 1.01 -18.36 2.19
CA ALA A 240 0.39 -17.35 1.32
C ALA A 240 -0.79 -17.93 0.53
N LEU A 241 -0.66 -19.15 0.02
CA LEU A 241 -1.75 -19.85 -0.65
C LEU A 241 -2.92 -20.14 0.31
N LEU A 242 -2.62 -20.65 1.50
CA LEU A 242 -3.60 -20.98 2.53
C LEU A 242 -4.36 -19.73 2.97
N TYR A 243 -3.65 -18.64 3.24
CA TYR A 243 -4.22 -17.35 3.63
C TYR A 243 -5.28 -16.86 2.63
N ARG A 244 -5.06 -17.09 1.33
CA ARG A 244 -5.95 -16.61 0.26
C ARG A 244 -7.07 -17.56 -0.12
N THR A 245 -6.89 -18.86 0.10
CA THR A 245 -7.81 -19.89 -0.42
C THR A 245 -8.59 -20.59 0.67
N ARG A 246 -7.98 -20.77 1.85
CA ARG A 246 -8.48 -21.62 2.94
C ARG A 246 -8.06 -21.02 4.31
N PRO A 247 -8.44 -19.76 4.61
CA PRO A 247 -8.00 -19.04 5.81
C PRO A 247 -8.41 -19.74 7.11
N SER A 248 -9.51 -20.50 7.12
CA SER A 248 -9.96 -21.32 8.25
C SER A 248 -8.94 -22.39 8.67
N GLU A 249 -8.04 -22.80 7.79
CA GLU A 249 -6.97 -23.77 8.09
C GLU A 249 -5.70 -23.09 8.63
N LEU A 250 -5.61 -21.76 8.67
CA LEU A 250 -4.41 -21.04 9.11
C LEU A 250 -3.99 -21.43 10.54
N ALA A 251 -4.94 -21.55 11.46
CA ALA A 251 -4.66 -21.95 12.84
C ALA A 251 -4.05 -23.36 12.93
N THR A 252 -4.58 -24.29 12.13
CA THR A 252 -4.05 -25.66 12.01
C THR A 252 -2.64 -25.64 11.40
N TRP A 253 -2.41 -24.83 10.37
CA TRP A 253 -1.09 -24.70 9.77
C TRP A 253 -0.06 -24.16 10.76
N VAL A 254 -0.40 -23.14 11.54
CA VAL A 254 0.47 -22.57 12.58
C VAL A 254 0.84 -23.63 13.61
N THR A 255 -0.14 -24.45 14.03
CA THR A 255 0.08 -25.55 14.99
C THR A 255 1.03 -26.62 14.43
N ASN A 256 0.95 -26.90 13.13
CA ASN A 256 1.75 -27.92 12.47
C ASN A 256 3.15 -27.44 12.02
N HIS A 257 3.43 -26.13 12.08
CA HIS A 257 4.70 -25.54 11.65
C HIS A 257 5.33 -24.66 12.75
N PRO A 258 5.52 -25.17 13.99
CA PRO A 258 5.94 -24.35 15.13
C PRO A 258 7.32 -23.69 14.94
N ASP A 259 8.21 -24.33 14.17
CA ASP A 259 9.58 -23.85 13.93
C ASP A 259 9.69 -22.92 12.72
N HIS A 260 8.60 -22.69 11.97
CA HIS A 260 8.64 -21.86 10.77
C HIS A 260 8.89 -20.38 11.14
N PRO A 261 9.72 -19.62 10.40
CA PRO A 261 10.03 -18.23 10.72
C PRO A 261 8.81 -17.30 10.81
N ALA A 262 7.75 -17.59 10.06
CA ALA A 262 6.47 -16.87 10.17
C ALA A 262 5.81 -17.05 11.55
N VAL A 263 5.96 -18.22 12.18
CA VAL A 263 5.36 -18.54 13.48
C VAL A 263 6.26 -18.01 14.60
N THR A 264 7.55 -18.32 14.56
CA THR A 264 8.50 -17.97 15.62
C THR A 264 8.71 -16.45 15.76
N SER A 265 8.53 -15.69 14.68
CA SER A 265 8.56 -14.21 14.71
C SER A 265 7.27 -13.57 15.21
N GLY A 266 6.18 -14.33 15.37
CA GLY A 266 4.85 -13.80 15.64
C GLY A 266 4.13 -13.21 14.42
N PHE A 267 4.72 -13.28 13.21
CA PHE A 267 4.10 -12.78 11.98
C PHE A 267 2.71 -13.40 11.73
N THR A 268 2.55 -14.70 11.99
CA THR A 268 1.24 -15.36 11.86
C THR A 268 0.19 -14.89 12.85
N THR A 269 0.57 -14.29 13.98
CA THR A 269 -0.39 -13.71 14.93
C THR A 269 -1.05 -12.47 14.33
N VAL A 270 -0.30 -11.68 13.56
CA VAL A 270 -0.82 -10.54 12.80
C VAL A 270 -1.78 -11.02 11.72
N LEU A 271 -1.41 -12.08 10.99
CA LEU A 271 -2.29 -12.68 9.98
C LEU A 271 -3.58 -13.26 10.58
N LEU A 272 -3.49 -14.01 11.68
CA LEU A 272 -4.65 -14.64 12.33
C LEU A 272 -5.60 -13.61 12.96
N GLY A 273 -5.07 -12.55 13.58
CA GLY A 273 -5.89 -11.47 14.14
C GLY A 273 -6.72 -10.72 13.10
N GLN A 274 -6.30 -10.75 11.83
CA GLN A 274 -7.03 -10.19 10.70
C GLN A 274 -7.95 -11.19 9.99
N ALA A 275 -7.72 -12.50 10.19
CA ALA A 275 -8.40 -13.55 9.44
C ALA A 275 -9.74 -14.03 10.04
N ASP A 276 -10.03 -13.67 11.29
CA ASP A 276 -11.10 -14.29 12.08
C ASP A 276 -12.51 -13.73 11.78
N THR A 277 -12.61 -12.50 11.28
CA THR A 277 -13.91 -11.83 11.10
C THR A 277 -14.75 -12.49 10.00
N ALA A 278 -14.14 -12.79 8.84
CA ALA A 278 -14.88 -13.35 7.71
C ALA A 278 -15.35 -14.80 7.94
N ALA A 279 -14.57 -15.57 8.72
CA ALA A 279 -14.91 -16.96 9.05
C ALA A 279 -16.18 -17.10 9.90
N HIS A 280 -16.57 -16.04 10.60
CA HIS A 280 -17.73 -16.00 11.48
C HIS A 280 -18.97 -15.36 10.83
N ILE A 281 -18.93 -15.03 9.54
CA ILE A 281 -20.09 -14.50 8.83
C ILE A 281 -21.03 -15.67 8.48
N PRO A 282 -22.29 -15.66 8.95
CA PRO A 282 -23.24 -16.71 8.63
C PRO A 282 -23.58 -16.70 7.14
N ALA A 283 -23.65 -17.88 6.53
CA ALA A 283 -24.16 -18.01 5.17
C ALA A 283 -25.61 -17.52 5.08
N ALA A 284 -25.96 -16.82 3.99
CA ALA A 284 -27.32 -16.35 3.74
C ALA A 284 -28.21 -17.53 3.33
N THR A 285 -28.65 -18.32 4.31
CA THR A 285 -29.45 -19.55 4.13
C THR A 285 -30.93 -19.37 4.47
N GLY A 286 -31.32 -18.20 5.00
CA GLY A 286 -32.73 -17.89 5.28
C GLY A 286 -33.58 -17.72 4.02
N ASN A 287 -34.87 -18.02 4.14
CA ASN A 287 -35.87 -17.82 3.08
C ASN A 287 -36.66 -16.51 3.21
N GLY A 288 -36.36 -15.70 4.24
CA GLY A 288 -37.01 -14.40 4.45
C GLY A 288 -36.59 -13.31 3.45
N PRO A 289 -37.22 -12.13 3.51
CA PRO A 289 -36.88 -11.01 2.63
C PRO A 289 -35.45 -10.50 2.88
N ILE A 290 -34.89 -9.81 1.88
CA ILE A 290 -33.74 -8.93 2.09
C ILE A 290 -34.30 -7.59 2.58
N ILE A 291 -33.89 -7.12 3.75
CA ILE A 291 -34.30 -5.82 4.28
C ILE A 291 -33.18 -4.81 4.10
N VAL A 292 -33.51 -3.66 3.52
CA VAL A 292 -32.57 -2.57 3.25
C VAL A 292 -32.92 -1.40 4.16
N LEU A 293 -31.97 -1.00 5.01
CA LEU A 293 -32.10 0.10 5.95
C LEU A 293 -31.28 1.30 5.47
N LEU A 294 -31.97 2.33 4.99
CA LEU A 294 -31.35 3.57 4.49
C LEU A 294 -32.00 4.80 5.14
N PRO A 295 -31.28 5.93 5.31
CA PRO A 295 -31.88 7.17 5.80
C PRO A 295 -32.67 7.85 4.67
N LEU A 296 -33.92 7.43 4.47
CA LEU A 296 -34.78 7.89 3.36
C LEU A 296 -35.41 9.26 3.63
N THR A 297 -35.14 9.85 4.79
CA THR A 297 -35.61 11.17 5.20
C THR A 297 -34.46 12.04 5.73
N GLY A 298 -34.69 13.35 5.81
CA GLY A 298 -33.68 14.30 6.28
C GLY A 298 -32.59 14.61 5.25
N GLU A 299 -31.42 15.02 5.72
CA GLU A 299 -30.33 15.53 4.88
C GLU A 299 -29.68 14.48 3.97
N TYR A 300 -29.74 13.20 4.36
CA TYR A 300 -29.16 12.09 3.60
C TYR A 300 -30.09 11.52 2.53
N GLN A 301 -31.32 12.03 2.41
CA GLN A 301 -32.33 11.49 1.50
C GLN A 301 -31.86 11.42 0.03
N PRO A 302 -31.17 12.43 -0.55
CA PRO A 302 -30.73 12.34 -1.95
C PRO A 302 -29.73 11.20 -2.18
N ILE A 303 -28.82 11.00 -1.22
CA ILE A 303 -27.82 9.93 -1.24
C ILE A 303 -28.52 8.57 -1.11
N ALA A 304 -29.38 8.43 -0.11
CA ALA A 304 -30.14 7.20 0.11
C ALA A 304 -31.05 6.85 -1.08
N LYS A 305 -31.61 7.86 -1.75
CA LYS A 305 -32.43 7.69 -2.93
C LYS A 305 -31.62 7.11 -4.10
N ALA A 306 -30.45 7.66 -4.42
CA ALA A 306 -29.60 7.12 -5.48
C ALA A 306 -29.17 5.66 -5.20
N ILE A 307 -28.81 5.34 -3.96
CA ILE A 307 -28.49 3.97 -3.53
C ILE A 307 -29.72 3.06 -3.71
N SER A 308 -30.90 3.50 -3.25
CA SER A 308 -32.14 2.72 -3.40
C SER A 308 -32.52 2.47 -4.86
N ASP A 309 -32.28 3.44 -5.74
CA ASP A 309 -32.52 3.30 -7.18
C ASP A 309 -31.58 2.26 -7.80
N GLY A 310 -30.31 2.24 -7.38
CA GLY A 310 -29.36 1.20 -7.75
C GLY A 310 -29.78 -0.20 -7.28
N ILE A 311 -30.23 -0.32 -6.03
CA ILE A 311 -30.74 -1.57 -5.47
C ILE A 311 -31.94 -2.08 -6.29
N ASN A 312 -32.91 -1.21 -6.57
CA ASN A 312 -34.09 -1.58 -7.38
C ASN A 312 -33.68 -2.02 -8.80
N PHE A 313 -32.74 -1.30 -9.42
CA PHE A 313 -32.21 -1.67 -10.73
C PHE A 313 -31.55 -3.06 -10.74
N ALA A 314 -30.75 -3.38 -9.72
CA ALA A 314 -30.17 -4.72 -9.58
C ALA A 314 -31.25 -5.77 -9.30
N HIS A 315 -32.28 -5.44 -8.53
CA HIS A 315 -33.39 -6.34 -8.23
C HIS A 315 -34.15 -6.74 -9.50
N ASP A 316 -34.49 -5.75 -10.33
CA ASP A 316 -35.16 -5.98 -11.62
C ASP A 316 -34.35 -6.89 -12.55
N ARG A 317 -33.02 -6.80 -12.50
CA ARG A 317 -32.11 -7.60 -13.33
C ARG A 317 -31.90 -9.02 -12.83
N LEU A 318 -31.88 -9.22 -11.52
CA LEU A 318 -31.83 -10.56 -10.94
C LEU A 318 -33.12 -11.33 -11.29
N GLY A 319 -34.25 -10.64 -11.46
CA GLY A 319 -35.51 -11.25 -11.89
C GLY A 319 -35.89 -12.46 -11.02
N ALA A 320 -36.34 -13.55 -11.63
CA ALA A 320 -36.67 -14.80 -10.94
C ALA A 320 -35.44 -15.56 -10.40
N ALA A 321 -34.20 -15.13 -10.70
CA ALA A 321 -33.00 -15.75 -10.14
C ALA A 321 -32.75 -15.37 -8.67
N SER A 322 -33.46 -14.36 -8.16
CA SER A 322 -33.54 -14.06 -6.73
C SER A 322 -34.97 -14.31 -6.23
N ASP A 323 -35.23 -15.50 -5.68
CA ASP A 323 -36.51 -15.84 -5.03
C ASP A 323 -36.85 -14.97 -3.79
N ARG A 324 -35.94 -14.05 -3.41
CA ARG A 324 -36.08 -13.18 -2.24
C ARG A 324 -36.64 -11.82 -2.61
N SER A 325 -37.74 -11.43 -1.96
CA SER A 325 -38.25 -10.05 -2.03
C SER A 325 -37.31 -9.07 -1.34
N VAL A 326 -37.12 -7.89 -1.93
CA VAL A 326 -36.35 -6.79 -1.34
C VAL A 326 -37.30 -5.77 -0.73
N GLN A 327 -37.08 -5.39 0.54
CA GLN A 327 -37.89 -4.41 1.27
C GLN A 327 -37.01 -3.27 1.76
N ILE A 328 -37.21 -2.07 1.23
CA ILE A 328 -36.46 -0.88 1.64
C ILE A 328 -37.25 -0.12 2.71
N GLN A 329 -36.61 0.18 3.83
CA GLN A 329 -37.20 0.84 5.00
C GLN A 329 -36.36 2.04 5.43
N ASP A 330 -37.03 3.08 5.94
CA ASP A 330 -36.34 4.24 6.49
C ASP A 330 -35.73 3.90 7.85
N SER A 331 -34.45 4.22 8.01
CA SER A 331 -33.71 4.04 9.25
C SER A 331 -33.43 5.35 9.99
N GLY A 332 -33.74 6.50 9.36
CA GLY A 332 -33.41 7.82 9.86
C GLY A 332 -31.89 8.06 10.00
N SER A 333 -31.54 9.25 10.44
CA SER A 333 -30.13 9.71 10.51
C SER A 333 -29.50 9.57 11.90
N THR A 334 -30.22 9.07 12.90
CA THR A 334 -29.72 8.96 14.29
C THR A 334 -29.44 7.51 14.67
N LEU A 335 -28.60 7.29 15.67
CA LEU A 335 -28.36 5.95 16.21
C LEU A 335 -29.64 5.33 16.81
N GLN A 336 -30.47 6.17 17.45
CA GLN A 336 -31.73 5.74 18.06
C GLN A 336 -32.76 5.30 17.00
N SER A 337 -32.97 6.10 15.96
CA SER A 337 -33.88 5.76 14.86
C SER A 337 -33.43 4.49 14.15
N PHE A 338 -32.12 4.34 13.90
CA PHE A 338 -31.57 3.14 13.28
C PHE A 338 -31.79 1.91 14.16
N SER A 339 -31.55 2.01 15.48
CA SER A 339 -31.75 0.88 16.41
C SER A 339 -33.20 0.40 16.43
N GLN A 340 -34.17 1.32 16.33
CA GLN A 340 -35.60 0.99 16.24
C GLN A 340 -35.95 0.32 14.90
N ALA A 341 -35.41 0.84 13.79
CA ALA A 341 -35.57 0.26 12.47
C ALA A 341 -34.96 -1.15 12.39
N LEU A 342 -33.75 -1.34 12.96
CA LEU A 342 -33.08 -2.64 13.04
C LEU A 342 -33.90 -3.66 13.83
N GLY A 343 -34.46 -3.26 14.99
CA GLY A 343 -35.35 -4.14 15.76
C GLY A 343 -36.59 -4.56 14.96
N SER A 344 -37.18 -3.62 14.21
CA SER A 344 -38.35 -3.89 13.35
C SER A 344 -37.98 -4.79 12.17
N ALA A 345 -36.81 -4.58 11.56
CA ALA A 345 -36.28 -5.41 10.50
C ALA A 345 -36.08 -6.86 10.96
N LEU A 346 -35.44 -7.06 12.12
CA LEU A 346 -35.19 -8.40 12.67
C LEU A 346 -36.49 -9.17 12.97
N ALA A 347 -37.56 -8.47 13.38
CA ALA A 347 -38.87 -9.08 13.62
C ALA A 347 -39.54 -9.65 12.35
N ALA A 348 -39.13 -9.19 11.16
CA ALA A 348 -39.59 -9.74 9.88
C ALA A 348 -38.80 -10.99 9.43
N HIS A 349 -37.90 -11.51 10.28
CA HIS A 349 -37.05 -12.68 10.02
C HIS A 349 -36.34 -12.62 8.66
N PRO A 350 -35.57 -11.55 8.38
CA PRO A 350 -34.93 -11.37 7.09
C PRO A 350 -33.87 -12.44 6.85
N SER A 351 -33.62 -12.76 5.59
CA SER A 351 -32.51 -13.63 5.19
C SER A 351 -31.17 -12.90 5.20
N LEU A 352 -31.19 -11.58 5.02
CA LEU A 352 -30.04 -10.69 5.00
C LEU A 352 -30.51 -9.24 5.23
N ILE A 353 -29.66 -8.42 5.88
CA ILE A 353 -29.89 -6.98 6.01
C ILE A 353 -28.81 -6.21 5.24
N ILE A 354 -29.21 -5.19 4.47
CA ILE A 354 -28.30 -4.21 3.86
C ILE A 354 -28.47 -2.88 4.61
N GLY A 355 -27.37 -2.29 5.07
CA GLY A 355 -27.36 -1.11 5.94
C GLY A 355 -26.73 -1.41 7.31
N PRO A 356 -26.36 -0.39 8.11
CA PRO A 356 -26.62 1.05 7.90
C PRO A 356 -25.74 1.69 6.82
N LEU A 357 -26.11 2.92 6.44
CA LEU A 357 -25.29 3.80 5.59
C LEU A 357 -24.33 4.69 6.40
N LEU A 358 -24.73 5.14 7.59
CA LEU A 358 -23.93 6.07 8.39
C LEU A 358 -22.96 5.32 9.30
N LYS A 359 -21.71 5.80 9.40
CA LYS A 359 -20.64 5.12 10.15
C LYS A 359 -20.97 4.98 11.63
N GLU A 360 -21.61 6.01 12.19
CA GLU A 360 -21.98 6.11 13.60
C GLU A 360 -23.05 5.08 13.98
N GLN A 361 -23.83 4.59 13.01
CA GLN A 361 -24.90 3.61 13.22
C GLN A 361 -24.38 2.15 13.24
N ILE A 362 -23.17 1.88 12.72
CA ILE A 362 -22.60 0.52 12.67
C ILE A 362 -22.46 -0.08 14.07
N ALA A 363 -22.15 0.75 15.07
CA ALA A 363 -22.00 0.30 16.45
C ALA A 363 -23.28 -0.36 17.02
N ALA A 364 -24.46 -0.02 16.49
CA ALA A 364 -25.72 -0.63 16.93
C ALA A 364 -25.81 -2.13 16.59
N LEU A 365 -25.08 -2.58 15.56
CA LEU A 365 -25.05 -3.98 15.12
C LEU A 365 -24.40 -4.92 16.16
N ASN A 366 -23.60 -4.39 17.08
CA ASN A 366 -23.03 -5.19 18.19
C ASN A 366 -24.10 -5.78 19.12
N ASN A 367 -25.31 -5.22 19.12
CA ASN A 367 -26.41 -5.65 19.98
C ASN A 367 -27.33 -6.68 19.30
N MET A 368 -26.97 -7.17 18.11
CA MET A 368 -27.77 -8.18 17.43
C MET A 368 -27.72 -9.53 18.17
N PRO A 369 -28.80 -10.33 18.12
CA PRO A 369 -28.78 -11.66 18.71
C PRO A 369 -27.82 -12.57 17.95
N GLY A 370 -27.25 -13.58 18.61
CA GLY A 370 -26.24 -14.47 18.00
C GLY A 370 -26.74 -15.31 16.82
N ASN A 371 -28.05 -15.39 16.58
CA ASN A 371 -28.67 -16.02 15.43
C ASN A 371 -29.18 -15.02 14.38
N ALA A 372 -28.73 -13.76 14.43
CA ALA A 372 -29.08 -12.75 13.46
C ALA A 372 -28.59 -13.15 12.04
N PRO A 373 -29.31 -12.72 10.99
CA PRO A 373 -28.86 -12.91 9.61
C PRO A 373 -27.59 -12.10 9.34
N PRO A 374 -26.83 -12.43 8.28
CA PRO A 374 -25.68 -11.62 7.87
C PRO A 374 -26.13 -10.20 7.53
N VAL A 375 -25.26 -9.23 7.81
CA VAL A 375 -25.50 -7.81 7.54
C VAL A 375 -24.42 -7.25 6.61
N ILE A 376 -24.82 -6.55 5.55
CA ILE A 376 -23.92 -5.77 4.70
C ILE A 376 -24.07 -4.30 5.10
N ALA A 377 -23.18 -3.82 5.98
CA ALA A 377 -23.06 -2.40 6.28
C ALA A 377 -22.53 -1.65 5.04
N LEU A 378 -23.16 -0.54 4.70
CA LEU A 378 -22.80 0.28 3.53
C LEU A 378 -21.73 1.34 3.86
N ASN A 379 -20.92 1.06 4.88
CA ASN A 379 -19.81 1.89 5.32
C ASN A 379 -18.82 1.08 6.16
N THR A 380 -17.67 1.66 6.47
CA THR A 380 -16.70 1.07 7.41
C THR A 380 -16.84 1.65 8.81
N PRO A 381 -16.50 0.87 9.87
CA PRO A 381 -16.49 1.38 11.23
C PRO A 381 -15.60 2.62 11.40
N PRO A 382 -15.93 3.52 12.35
CA PRO A 382 -15.08 4.66 12.65
C PRO A 382 -13.71 4.21 13.20
N ASP A 383 -12.67 5.01 12.92
CA ASP A 383 -11.34 4.93 13.53
C ASP A 383 -10.67 3.54 13.52
N GLY A 384 -10.94 2.73 12.48
CA GLY A 384 -10.35 1.39 12.35
C GLY A 384 -10.88 0.38 13.37
N ALA A 385 -12.03 0.65 13.99
CA ALA A 385 -12.71 -0.32 14.83
C ALA A 385 -13.02 -1.60 14.05
N ALA A 386 -12.97 -2.74 14.74
CA ALA A 386 -13.32 -4.02 14.14
C ALA A 386 -14.80 -4.05 13.74
N LEU A 387 -15.11 -4.78 12.67
CA LEU A 387 -16.48 -5.05 12.28
C LEU A 387 -17.17 -5.92 13.36
N PRO A 388 -18.45 -5.66 13.68
CA PRO A 388 -19.22 -6.54 14.53
C PRO A 388 -19.35 -7.95 13.93
N ALA A 389 -19.53 -8.95 14.78
CA ALA A 389 -19.70 -10.34 14.32
C ALA A 389 -20.90 -10.48 13.37
N GLY A 390 -20.72 -11.23 12.27
CA GLY A 390 -21.76 -11.42 11.26
C GLY A 390 -21.96 -10.23 10.31
N VAL A 391 -21.13 -9.19 10.40
CA VAL A 391 -21.22 -7.99 9.57
C VAL A 391 -20.11 -7.97 8.53
N ILE A 392 -20.49 -7.63 7.30
CA ILE A 392 -19.61 -7.27 6.19
C ILE A 392 -19.70 -5.77 5.98
N SER A 393 -18.59 -5.09 5.73
CA SER A 393 -18.64 -3.72 5.21
C SER A 393 -18.42 -3.67 3.71
N TYR A 394 -19.26 -2.93 3.01
CA TYR A 394 -19.05 -2.52 1.63
C TYR A 394 -19.09 -0.99 1.57
N SER A 395 -18.05 -0.36 1.02
CA SER A 395 -17.95 1.10 1.01
C SER A 395 -17.24 1.62 -0.24
N LEU A 396 -17.56 2.87 -0.63
CA LEU A 396 -16.77 3.65 -1.59
C LEU A 396 -15.73 4.49 -0.84
N SER A 397 -14.82 3.82 -0.13
CA SER A 397 -13.86 4.49 0.76
C SER A 397 -12.77 5.23 -0.01
N PRO A 398 -12.59 6.55 0.19
CA PRO A 398 -11.42 7.28 -0.33
C PRO A 398 -10.09 6.70 0.15
N ASP A 399 -10.08 6.10 1.35
CA ASP A 399 -8.89 5.47 1.91
C ASP A 399 -8.55 4.20 1.13
N ALA A 400 -9.55 3.48 0.62
CA ALA A 400 -9.34 2.30 -0.25
C ALA A 400 -8.83 2.71 -1.63
N ASP A 401 -9.40 3.77 -2.22
CA ASP A 401 -8.87 4.36 -3.46
C ASP A 401 -7.41 4.78 -3.28
N ALA A 402 -7.07 5.41 -2.15
CA ALA A 402 -5.70 5.82 -1.85
C ALA A 402 -4.71 4.63 -1.79
N ARG A 403 -5.13 3.50 -1.19
CA ARG A 403 -4.34 2.26 -1.20
C ARG A 403 -4.19 1.68 -2.60
N ALA A 404 -5.29 1.60 -3.36
CA ALA A 404 -5.26 1.14 -4.75
C ALA A 404 -4.33 2.02 -5.62
N THR A 405 -4.33 3.33 -5.38
CA THR A 405 -3.44 4.28 -6.08
C THR A 405 -1.99 4.09 -5.71
N ALA A 406 -1.67 3.81 -4.44
CA ALA A 406 -0.31 3.47 -4.05
C ALA A 406 0.19 2.21 -4.78
N ASP A 407 -0.62 1.16 -4.79
CA ASP A 407 -0.36 -0.10 -5.50
C ASP A 407 -0.18 0.10 -7.01
N GLN A 408 -1.03 0.92 -7.64
CA GLN A 408 -0.87 1.27 -9.05
C GLN A 408 0.41 2.06 -9.32
N MET A 409 0.76 3.02 -8.48
CA MET A 409 2.00 3.80 -8.64
C MET A 409 3.25 2.90 -8.59
N ILE A 410 3.25 1.89 -7.72
CA ILE A 410 4.33 0.91 -7.63
C ILE A 410 4.37 0.01 -8.87
N ARG A 411 3.22 -0.46 -9.35
CA ARG A 411 3.14 -1.21 -10.63
C ARG A 411 3.66 -0.40 -11.81
N ASP A 412 3.42 0.90 -11.81
CA ASP A 412 3.92 1.84 -12.82
C ASP A 412 5.41 2.22 -12.59
N GLN A 413 6.10 1.51 -11.68
CA GLN A 413 7.50 1.69 -11.31
C GLN A 413 7.84 3.09 -10.81
N LYS A 414 6.87 3.77 -10.18
CA LYS A 414 7.10 5.03 -9.48
C LYS A 414 7.40 4.67 -8.03
N MET A 415 8.67 4.64 -7.66
CA MET A 415 9.16 4.22 -6.34
C MET A 415 9.42 5.41 -5.39
N THR A 416 9.41 6.64 -5.91
CA THR A 416 9.56 7.87 -5.12
C THR A 416 8.42 8.84 -5.44
N ALA A 417 7.71 9.32 -4.42
CA ALA A 417 6.54 10.19 -4.63
C ALA A 417 6.46 11.35 -3.64
N LEU A 418 5.77 12.41 -4.08
CA LEU A 418 5.25 13.49 -3.23
C LEU A 418 3.80 13.20 -2.86
N THR A 419 3.33 13.70 -1.71
CA THR A 419 1.91 13.63 -1.33
C THR A 419 1.35 15.02 -1.02
N LEU A 420 0.15 15.32 -1.54
CA LEU A 420 -0.58 16.56 -1.29
C LEU A 420 -2.04 16.24 -0.93
N CYS A 421 -2.50 16.60 0.26
CA CYS A 421 -3.89 16.41 0.69
C CYS A 421 -4.47 17.63 1.42
N ALA A 422 -5.80 17.68 1.57
CA ALA A 422 -6.44 18.70 2.39
C ALA A 422 -6.06 18.57 3.88
N ASP A 423 -5.89 19.70 4.57
CA ASP A 423 -5.62 19.78 6.01
C ASP A 423 -6.90 19.63 6.82
N ASN A 424 -7.48 18.42 6.77
CA ASN A 424 -8.63 18.04 7.57
C ASN A 424 -8.59 16.54 7.85
N GLY A 425 -9.49 16.04 8.70
CA GLY A 425 -9.50 14.63 9.09
C GLY A 425 -9.61 13.67 7.89
N ALA A 426 -10.34 14.02 6.83
CA ALA A 426 -10.46 13.19 5.63
C ALA A 426 -9.17 13.19 4.80
N GLY A 427 -8.60 14.37 4.52
CA GLY A 427 -7.37 14.49 3.74
C GLY A 427 -6.18 13.83 4.43
N HIS A 428 -6.07 13.94 5.76
CA HIS A 428 -5.06 13.20 6.53
C HIS A 428 -5.23 11.69 6.38
N ARG A 429 -6.43 11.14 6.54
CA ARG A 429 -6.66 9.69 6.37
C ARG A 429 -6.33 9.20 4.95
N ILE A 430 -6.69 9.96 3.92
CA ILE A 430 -6.38 9.64 2.52
C ILE A 430 -4.87 9.57 2.30
N CYS A 431 -4.13 10.62 2.68
CA CYS A 431 -2.67 10.65 2.52
C CYS A 431 -1.98 9.60 3.39
N ASP A 432 -2.49 9.32 4.58
CA ASP A 432 -1.99 8.27 5.47
C ASP A 432 -2.21 6.87 4.89
N ALA A 433 -3.40 6.59 4.34
CA ALA A 433 -3.72 5.34 3.67
C ALA A 433 -2.79 5.11 2.47
N PHE A 434 -2.64 6.11 1.61
CA PHE A 434 -1.68 6.08 0.51
C PHE A 434 -0.26 5.85 1.03
N SER A 435 0.21 6.67 1.97
CA SER A 435 1.61 6.64 2.41
C SER A 435 1.99 5.35 3.14
N ARG A 436 1.06 4.75 3.88
CA ARG A 436 1.28 3.44 4.52
C ARG A 436 1.38 2.33 3.47
N GLU A 437 0.42 2.27 2.56
CA GLU A 437 0.41 1.27 1.49
C GLU A 437 1.62 1.41 0.57
N TYR A 438 1.92 2.63 0.15
CA TYR A 438 3.03 2.93 -0.74
C TYR A 438 4.37 2.52 -0.13
N ARG A 439 4.58 2.79 1.17
CA ARG A 439 5.78 2.32 1.90
C ARG A 439 5.79 0.82 2.13
N LEU A 440 4.63 0.23 2.42
CA LEU A 440 4.49 -1.22 2.55
C LEU A 440 4.94 -1.91 1.27
N LEU A 441 4.51 -1.40 0.11
CA LEU A 441 4.86 -1.88 -1.22
C LEU A 441 6.27 -1.46 -1.70
N GLY A 442 7.10 -0.88 -0.84
CA GLY A 442 8.50 -0.55 -1.11
C GLY A 442 8.76 0.85 -1.69
N GLY A 443 7.72 1.66 -1.90
CA GLY A 443 7.84 3.06 -2.29
C GLY A 443 8.31 3.97 -1.16
N THR A 444 8.85 5.14 -1.54
CA THR A 444 9.29 6.17 -0.61
C THR A 444 8.52 7.47 -0.84
N VAL A 445 7.80 7.92 0.19
CA VAL A 445 7.25 9.28 0.22
C VAL A 445 8.39 10.24 0.58
N VAL A 446 8.85 11.01 -0.41
CA VAL A 446 10.04 11.88 -0.30
C VAL A 446 9.71 13.16 0.47
N ASP A 447 8.52 13.72 0.25
CA ASP A 447 8.03 14.91 0.92
C ASP A 447 6.50 14.96 0.88
N ALA A 448 5.91 15.67 1.82
CA ALA A 448 4.46 15.75 1.99
C ALA A 448 4.00 17.18 2.28
N ALA A 449 2.79 17.51 1.82
CA ALA A 449 2.17 18.78 2.10
C ALA A 449 0.68 18.64 2.36
N THR A 450 0.16 19.57 3.16
CA THR A 450 -1.26 19.81 3.30
C THR A 450 -1.66 21.17 2.72
N PHE A 451 -2.92 21.31 2.34
CA PHE A 451 -3.53 22.58 1.92
C PHE A 451 -4.84 22.83 2.66
N GLU A 452 -5.19 24.08 2.91
CA GLU A 452 -6.47 24.43 3.55
C GLU A 452 -7.65 23.91 2.71
N PRO A 453 -8.66 23.23 3.29
CA PRO A 453 -9.74 22.59 2.52
C PRO A 453 -10.49 23.54 1.57
N ASN A 454 -10.59 24.82 1.93
CA ASN A 454 -11.26 25.86 1.15
C ASN A 454 -10.27 26.76 0.37
N ALA A 455 -9.01 26.35 0.25
CA ALA A 455 -8.02 27.10 -0.51
C ALA A 455 -8.40 27.21 -1.98
N THR A 456 -8.18 28.41 -2.53
CA THR A 456 -8.25 28.67 -3.98
C THR A 456 -6.86 28.96 -4.57
N ASP A 457 -5.87 29.20 -3.71
CA ASP A 457 -4.47 29.42 -4.07
C ASP A 457 -3.60 28.33 -3.45
N PHE A 458 -2.92 27.56 -4.30
CA PHE A 458 -2.02 26.47 -3.90
C PHE A 458 -0.56 26.82 -4.17
N SER A 459 -0.27 28.05 -4.60
CA SER A 459 1.04 28.46 -5.10
C SER A 459 2.15 28.32 -4.06
N THR A 460 1.90 28.76 -2.82
CA THR A 460 2.89 28.70 -1.75
C THR A 460 3.21 27.26 -1.38
N VAL A 461 2.19 26.42 -1.22
CA VAL A 461 2.37 25.00 -0.86
C VAL A 461 3.07 24.23 -1.98
N LEU A 462 2.67 24.45 -3.25
CA LEU A 462 3.26 23.77 -4.40
C LEU A 462 4.71 24.21 -4.65
N ARG A 463 5.03 25.50 -4.53
CA ARG A 463 6.41 26.00 -4.66
C ARG A 463 7.35 25.32 -3.68
N ARG A 464 6.90 25.14 -2.43
CA ARG A 464 7.66 24.46 -1.38
C ARG A 464 7.78 22.97 -1.64
N LEU A 465 6.67 22.28 -1.90
CA LEU A 465 6.64 20.82 -2.10
C LEU A 465 7.48 20.38 -3.31
N LEU A 466 7.35 21.09 -4.43
CA LEU A 466 8.10 20.83 -5.67
C LEU A 466 9.54 21.37 -5.64
N GLN A 467 9.90 22.16 -4.60
CA GLN A 467 11.13 22.92 -4.51
C GLN A 467 11.42 23.75 -5.77
N VAL A 468 10.42 24.53 -6.21
CA VAL A 468 10.48 25.29 -7.46
C VAL A 468 11.64 26.28 -7.44
N ARG A 469 12.53 26.15 -8.41
CA ARG A 469 13.64 27.07 -8.69
C ARG A 469 13.37 27.76 -10.02
N SER A 470 13.66 29.06 -10.10
CA SER A 470 13.57 29.81 -11.36
C SER A 470 14.73 30.79 -11.44
N SER A 471 15.20 31.06 -12.67
CA SER A 471 16.15 32.15 -12.93
C SER A 471 15.56 33.49 -12.49
N SER A 472 16.39 34.36 -11.92
CA SER A 472 16.02 35.73 -11.54
C SER A 472 16.04 36.72 -12.71
N SER A 473 16.54 36.31 -13.88
CA SER A 473 16.58 37.12 -15.09
C SER A 473 15.95 36.37 -16.27
N GLY A 474 14.89 36.94 -16.86
CA GLY A 474 14.20 36.39 -18.03
C GLY A 474 12.75 35.95 -17.76
N SER A 475 12.17 35.21 -18.71
CA SER A 475 10.84 34.60 -18.57
C SER A 475 10.83 33.51 -17.49
N PHE A 476 9.70 33.35 -16.80
CA PHE A 476 9.54 32.33 -15.75
C PHE A 476 9.70 30.93 -16.36
N GLN A 477 10.78 30.24 -15.97
CA GLN A 477 11.11 28.88 -16.40
C GLN A 477 11.33 28.04 -15.14
N PRO A 478 10.26 27.51 -14.54
CA PRO A 478 10.37 26.77 -13.31
C PRO A 478 11.07 25.43 -13.55
N LYS A 479 11.94 25.08 -12.62
CA LYS A 479 12.52 23.74 -12.48
C LYS A 479 12.14 23.21 -11.12
N ILE A 480 11.67 21.97 -11.08
CA ILE A 480 11.35 21.26 -9.85
C ILE A 480 12.50 20.33 -9.46
N ARG A 481 12.40 19.75 -8.27
CA ARG A 481 13.26 18.67 -7.80
C ARG A 481 13.24 17.44 -8.74
N ASP A 482 14.33 16.67 -8.77
CA ASP A 482 14.56 15.52 -9.66
C ASP A 482 14.64 14.17 -8.92
N ASP A 483 14.48 14.18 -7.60
CA ASP A 483 14.52 13.02 -6.71
C ASP A 483 13.16 12.33 -6.53
N VAL A 484 12.15 12.67 -7.34
CA VAL A 484 10.79 12.14 -7.27
C VAL A 484 10.29 11.67 -8.64
N GLN A 485 9.52 10.59 -8.66
CA GLN A 485 8.99 9.96 -9.87
C GLN A 485 7.48 10.16 -10.05
N GLY A 486 6.79 10.74 -9.07
CA GLY A 486 5.37 11.07 -9.19
C GLY A 486 4.84 11.91 -8.02
N ILE A 487 3.56 12.29 -8.10
CA ILE A 487 2.82 12.95 -7.04
C ILE A 487 1.45 12.30 -6.87
N PHE A 488 1.09 12.01 -5.62
CA PHE A 488 -0.26 11.66 -5.22
C PHE A 488 -0.99 12.88 -4.67
N VAL A 489 -2.18 13.14 -5.19
CA VAL A 489 -3.02 14.28 -4.79
C VAL A 489 -4.35 13.76 -4.23
N GLY A 490 -4.55 13.86 -2.92
CA GLY A 490 -5.83 13.57 -2.27
C GLY A 490 -6.71 14.81 -2.24
N ALA A 491 -7.58 14.97 -3.24
CA ALA A 491 -8.39 16.17 -3.44
C ALA A 491 -9.80 15.85 -3.95
N THR A 492 -10.71 16.83 -3.85
CA THR A 492 -12.01 16.78 -4.52
C THR A 492 -11.90 17.15 -5.99
N SER A 493 -12.96 16.87 -6.76
CA SER A 493 -13.08 17.32 -8.16
C SER A 493 -12.82 18.82 -8.34
N GLN A 494 -13.35 19.68 -7.46
CA GLN A 494 -13.14 21.14 -7.54
C GLN A 494 -11.71 21.53 -7.20
N GLN A 495 -11.12 20.95 -6.15
CA GLN A 495 -9.73 21.21 -5.76
C GLN A 495 -8.76 20.75 -6.85
N ALA A 496 -8.98 19.57 -7.45
CA ALA A 496 -8.14 19.05 -8.52
C ALA A 496 -8.09 20.00 -9.74
N ARG A 497 -9.22 20.61 -10.11
CA ARG A 497 -9.30 21.64 -11.18
C ARG A 497 -8.44 22.87 -10.90
N MET A 498 -8.20 23.18 -9.63
CA MET A 498 -7.36 24.33 -9.25
C MET A 498 -5.90 23.94 -9.05
N ILE A 499 -5.63 22.73 -8.55
CA ILE A 499 -4.28 22.22 -8.25
C ILE A 499 -3.53 21.87 -9.53
N VAL A 500 -4.15 21.12 -10.45
CA VAL A 500 -3.48 20.57 -11.64
C VAL A 500 -2.90 21.66 -12.55
N PRO A 501 -3.63 22.74 -12.91
CA PRO A 501 -3.05 23.83 -13.70
C PRO A 501 -1.90 24.55 -13.00
N GLN A 502 -1.91 24.62 -11.67
CA GLN A 502 -0.81 25.21 -10.90
C GLN A 502 0.41 24.28 -10.86
N LEU A 503 0.23 22.95 -10.82
CA LEU A 503 1.32 21.99 -11.01
C LEU A 503 2.00 22.20 -12.37
N ASP A 504 1.21 22.33 -13.44
CA ASP A 504 1.73 22.61 -14.79
C ASP A 504 2.49 23.95 -14.81
N TYR A 505 1.89 25.00 -14.24
CA TYR A 505 2.52 26.32 -14.14
C TYR A 505 3.87 26.28 -13.40
N PHE A 506 4.03 25.40 -12.41
CA PHE A 506 5.28 25.23 -11.66
C PHE A 506 6.25 24.20 -12.25
N GLY A 507 6.01 23.73 -13.49
CA GLY A 507 6.92 22.84 -14.21
C GLY A 507 6.83 21.37 -13.81
N ALA A 508 5.68 20.96 -13.24
CA ALA A 508 5.38 19.55 -12.94
C ALA A 508 4.46 18.93 -14.01
N ASP A 509 4.43 19.47 -15.23
CA ASP A 509 3.60 18.99 -16.33
C ASP A 509 3.97 17.57 -16.78
N GLN A 510 5.27 17.24 -16.73
CA GLN A 510 5.80 15.90 -17.03
C GLN A 510 5.83 14.96 -15.82
N LEU A 511 5.54 15.46 -14.61
CA LEU A 511 5.53 14.61 -13.41
C LEU A 511 4.25 13.73 -13.44
N PRO A 512 4.37 12.39 -13.35
CA PRO A 512 3.20 11.51 -13.24
C PRO A 512 2.33 11.90 -12.04
N ARG A 513 1.03 12.08 -12.27
CA ARG A 513 0.06 12.58 -11.31
C ARG A 513 -1.02 11.53 -11.05
N TYR A 514 -1.20 11.17 -9.79
CA TYR A 514 -2.18 10.19 -9.36
C TYR A 514 -3.12 10.77 -8.31
N SER A 515 -4.35 10.27 -8.26
CA SER A 515 -5.35 10.69 -7.27
C SER A 515 -6.30 9.56 -6.91
N ILE A 516 -7.38 9.89 -6.21
CA ILE A 516 -8.50 9.01 -5.84
C ILE A 516 -9.69 9.26 -6.77
N GLY A 517 -10.68 8.36 -6.78
CA GLY A 517 -11.81 8.42 -7.71
C GLY A 517 -12.68 9.66 -7.55
N MET A 518 -12.72 10.28 -6.35
CA MET A 518 -13.53 11.47 -6.04
C MET A 518 -13.16 12.73 -6.86
N VAL A 519 -12.04 12.73 -7.57
CA VAL A 519 -11.73 13.84 -8.49
C VAL A 519 -12.59 13.78 -9.76
N TYR A 520 -13.24 12.65 -10.05
CA TYR A 520 -14.24 12.53 -11.10
C TYR A 520 -15.66 12.56 -10.52
N SER A 521 -16.49 13.47 -11.02
CA SER A 521 -17.88 13.62 -10.58
C SER A 521 -18.81 12.50 -11.04
N GLY A 522 -18.32 11.57 -11.87
CA GLY A 522 -19.13 10.48 -12.44
C GLY A 522 -19.98 10.89 -13.65
N THR A 523 -19.95 12.16 -14.05
CA THR A 523 -20.59 12.67 -15.27
C THR A 523 -19.56 13.46 -16.07
N PRO A 524 -19.36 13.16 -17.37
CA PRO A 524 -18.43 13.89 -18.22
C PRO A 524 -18.75 15.39 -18.27
N ASN A 525 -17.74 16.22 -18.00
CA ASN A 525 -17.81 17.66 -18.23
C ASN A 525 -16.49 18.11 -18.87
N THR A 526 -16.42 18.01 -20.20
CA THR A 526 -15.19 18.23 -20.96
C THR A 526 -14.52 19.57 -20.66
N LEU A 527 -15.31 20.65 -20.57
CA LEU A 527 -14.80 21.98 -20.26
C LEU A 527 -14.15 22.03 -18.88
N ALA A 528 -14.83 21.50 -17.86
CA ALA A 528 -14.35 21.59 -16.49
C ALA A 528 -13.30 20.53 -16.14
N ASP A 529 -13.28 19.41 -16.86
CA ASP A 529 -12.33 18.31 -16.64
C ASP A 529 -11.05 18.45 -17.49
N GLN A 530 -11.01 19.40 -18.44
CA GLN A 530 -9.78 19.75 -19.17
C GLN A 530 -8.66 20.18 -18.21
N ASP A 531 -9.01 20.91 -17.14
CA ASP A 531 -8.09 21.34 -16.09
C ASP A 531 -7.57 20.19 -15.22
N LYS A 532 -7.99 18.94 -15.45
CA LYS A 532 -7.49 17.74 -14.74
C LYS A 532 -6.60 16.86 -15.63
N SER A 533 -6.27 17.32 -16.85
CA SER A 533 -5.55 16.52 -17.83
C SER A 533 -4.24 15.93 -17.28
N GLY A 534 -3.97 14.67 -17.62
CA GLY A 534 -2.80 13.92 -17.17
C GLY A 534 -2.99 13.19 -15.83
N LEU A 535 -4.03 13.51 -15.05
CA LEU A 535 -4.29 12.88 -13.76
C LEU A 535 -4.82 11.45 -13.93
N VAL A 536 -4.17 10.48 -13.26
CA VAL A 536 -4.54 9.06 -13.22
C VAL A 536 -5.35 8.76 -11.96
N ILE A 537 -6.47 8.04 -12.10
CA ILE A 537 -7.39 7.76 -11.00
C ILE A 537 -7.94 6.33 -11.06
N PRO A 538 -8.28 5.74 -9.90
CA PRO A 538 -9.18 4.60 -9.86
C PRO A 538 -10.60 5.07 -10.20
N VAL A 539 -11.36 4.21 -10.88
CA VAL A 539 -12.73 4.52 -11.32
C VAL A 539 -13.58 3.26 -11.40
N GLU A 540 -14.86 3.41 -11.10
CA GLU A 540 -15.87 2.38 -11.33
C GLU A 540 -16.01 2.13 -12.83
N PRO A 541 -15.96 0.87 -13.31
CA PRO A 541 -16.07 0.54 -14.72
C PRO A 541 -17.31 1.15 -15.40
N VAL A 542 -18.46 1.20 -14.70
CA VAL A 542 -19.68 1.78 -15.27
C VAL A 542 -19.54 3.26 -15.63
N LEU A 543 -18.68 4.01 -14.95
CA LEU A 543 -18.50 5.44 -15.20
C LEU A 543 -17.60 5.71 -16.41
N LEU A 544 -16.85 4.70 -16.89
CA LEU A 544 -16.04 4.81 -18.10
C LEU A 544 -16.87 4.73 -19.38
N ALA A 545 -17.98 4.00 -19.34
CA ALA A 545 -18.88 3.83 -20.49
C ALA A 545 -19.41 5.17 -21.06
N ALA A 546 -19.45 6.21 -20.23
CA ALA A 546 -19.83 7.56 -20.64
C ALA A 546 -18.89 8.16 -21.69
N ASN A 547 -17.62 7.74 -21.70
CA ASN A 547 -16.56 8.32 -22.53
C ASN A 547 -16.20 7.44 -23.75
N ASP A 548 -16.52 6.14 -23.71
CA ASP A 548 -16.16 5.16 -24.75
C ASP A 548 -17.20 5.07 -25.90
N GLY A 549 -18.35 5.74 -25.75
CA GLY A 549 -19.35 5.92 -26.81
C GLY A 549 -20.37 4.78 -26.94
N PRO A 550 -21.16 4.72 -28.03
CA PRO A 550 -22.36 3.88 -28.14
C PRO A 550 -22.10 2.36 -28.13
N ASN A 551 -20.86 1.94 -28.30
CA ASN A 551 -20.49 0.52 -28.38
C ASN A 551 -20.03 -0.05 -27.04
N ASP A 552 -19.97 0.76 -25.97
CA ASP A 552 -19.58 0.27 -24.65
C ASP A 552 -20.69 -0.63 -24.08
N PRO A 553 -20.38 -1.88 -23.67
CA PRO A 553 -21.37 -2.82 -23.16
C PRO A 553 -22.03 -2.38 -21.83
N MET A 554 -21.41 -1.47 -21.09
CA MET A 554 -21.94 -0.89 -19.85
C MET A 554 -22.70 0.42 -20.07
N LEU A 555 -22.82 0.92 -21.31
CA LEU A 555 -23.48 2.21 -21.58
C LEU A 555 -24.92 2.25 -21.06
N ALA A 556 -25.71 1.20 -21.28
CA ALA A 556 -27.07 1.13 -20.75
C ALA A 556 -27.11 1.18 -19.21
N ASN A 557 -26.09 0.64 -18.53
CA ASN A 557 -25.98 0.72 -17.07
C ASN A 557 -25.66 2.15 -16.64
N TYR A 558 -24.73 2.81 -17.34
CA TYR A 558 -24.35 4.20 -17.10
C TYR A 558 -25.52 5.16 -17.32
N GLU A 559 -26.28 5.00 -18.40
CA GLU A 559 -27.44 5.84 -18.71
C GLU A 559 -28.47 5.76 -17.58
N ARG A 560 -28.76 4.56 -17.08
CA ARG A 560 -29.67 4.37 -15.93
C ARG A 560 -29.10 4.97 -14.66
N ALA A 561 -27.80 4.78 -14.39
CA ALA A 561 -27.13 5.36 -13.24
C ALA A 561 -27.16 6.90 -13.27
N SER A 562 -26.99 7.50 -14.45
CA SER A 562 -26.96 8.95 -14.64
C SER A 562 -28.29 9.63 -14.33
N LEU A 563 -29.42 8.92 -14.47
CA LEU A 563 -30.75 9.44 -14.10
C LEU A 563 -30.86 9.74 -12.59
N SER A 564 -30.05 9.09 -11.75
CA SER A 564 -30.01 9.36 -10.31
C SER A 564 -29.29 10.66 -9.94
N GLN A 565 -28.62 11.31 -10.90
CA GLN A 565 -27.68 12.42 -10.69
C GLN A 565 -26.45 12.09 -9.83
N LEU A 566 -26.40 10.90 -9.23
CA LEU A 566 -25.31 10.39 -8.40
C LEU A 566 -24.91 8.98 -8.88
N PRO A 567 -24.40 8.85 -10.13
CA PRO A 567 -24.21 7.55 -10.78
C PRO A 567 -23.28 6.61 -10.02
N ARG A 568 -22.29 7.14 -9.28
CA ARG A 568 -21.43 6.35 -8.39
C ARG A 568 -22.21 5.69 -7.25
N LEU A 569 -23.12 6.44 -6.61
CA LEU A 569 -23.94 5.94 -5.49
C LEU A 569 -25.04 4.99 -5.99
N PHE A 570 -25.55 5.21 -7.20
CA PHE A 570 -26.40 4.23 -7.87
C PHE A 570 -25.66 2.91 -8.12
N ALA A 571 -24.45 2.96 -8.69
CA ALA A 571 -23.65 1.77 -8.92
C ALA A 571 -23.33 1.03 -7.62
N PHE A 572 -23.02 1.78 -6.56
CA PHE A 572 -22.83 1.26 -5.21
C PHE A 572 -24.07 0.55 -4.67
N GLY A 573 -25.27 1.12 -4.82
CA GLY A 573 -26.51 0.45 -4.45
C GLY A 573 -26.78 -0.84 -5.23
N ALA A 574 -26.55 -0.82 -6.54
CA ALA A 574 -26.71 -2.01 -7.39
C ALA A 574 -25.76 -3.14 -6.98
N ASP A 575 -24.51 -2.80 -6.69
CA ASP A 575 -23.51 -3.77 -6.23
C ASP A 575 -23.82 -4.27 -4.82
N ALA A 576 -24.39 -3.45 -3.92
CA ALA A 576 -24.79 -3.89 -2.59
C ALA A 576 -25.81 -5.04 -2.65
N LEU A 577 -26.80 -4.95 -3.55
CA LEU A 577 -27.75 -6.05 -3.76
C LEU A 577 -27.09 -7.24 -4.48
N THR A 578 -26.18 -6.98 -5.41
CA THR A 578 -25.43 -8.05 -6.10
C THR A 578 -24.57 -8.85 -5.12
N ILE A 579 -23.91 -8.18 -4.17
CA ILE A 579 -23.18 -8.80 -3.05
C ILE A 579 -24.15 -9.62 -2.20
N ALA A 580 -25.30 -9.07 -1.82
CA ALA A 580 -26.30 -9.79 -1.03
C ALA A 580 -26.78 -11.08 -1.70
N ALA A 581 -27.05 -11.03 -3.01
CA ALA A 581 -27.49 -12.19 -3.79
C ALA A 581 -26.40 -13.26 -3.92
N ASN A 582 -25.12 -12.86 -3.90
CA ASN A 582 -23.97 -13.74 -4.13
C ASN A 582 -23.09 -13.93 -2.88
N LEU A 583 -23.62 -13.64 -1.69
CA LEU A 583 -22.84 -13.63 -0.46
C LEU A 583 -22.16 -14.98 -0.19
N ASN A 584 -22.85 -16.09 -0.43
CA ASN A 584 -22.28 -17.42 -0.22
C ASN A 584 -21.10 -17.71 -1.15
N GLY A 585 -21.10 -17.16 -2.38
CA GLY A 585 -19.97 -17.25 -3.30
C GLY A 585 -18.77 -16.43 -2.81
N LEU A 586 -19.01 -15.21 -2.31
CA LEU A 586 -17.98 -14.37 -1.71
C LEU A 586 -17.37 -15.00 -0.45
N LEU A 587 -18.19 -15.62 0.41
CA LEU A 587 -17.73 -16.39 1.57
C LEU A 587 -16.89 -17.61 1.14
N ALA A 588 -17.14 -18.14 -0.05
CA ALA A 588 -16.31 -19.16 -0.69
C ALA A 588 -15.16 -18.57 -1.53
N HIS A 589 -14.79 -17.31 -1.29
CA HIS A 589 -13.70 -16.58 -1.95
C HIS A 589 -13.83 -16.43 -3.48
N GLN A 590 -15.05 -16.51 -4.01
CA GLN A 590 -15.31 -16.15 -5.40
C GLN A 590 -15.25 -14.62 -5.57
N THR A 591 -14.80 -14.17 -6.74
CA THR A 591 -14.86 -12.77 -7.13
C THR A 591 -16.14 -12.47 -7.88
N LEU A 592 -16.69 -11.28 -7.70
CA LEU A 592 -17.86 -10.80 -8.46
C LEU A 592 -17.48 -9.60 -9.32
N ASN A 593 -17.94 -9.57 -10.57
CA ASN A 593 -17.80 -8.37 -11.40
C ASN A 593 -19.02 -7.47 -11.15
N GLY A 594 -18.83 -6.38 -10.42
CA GLY A 594 -19.84 -5.37 -10.15
C GLY A 594 -19.72 -4.15 -11.06
N LEU A 595 -20.71 -3.27 -11.00
CA LEU A 595 -20.68 -1.97 -11.68
C LEU A 595 -19.55 -1.08 -11.16
N THR A 596 -19.16 -1.30 -9.91
CA THR A 596 -18.16 -0.48 -9.23
C THR A 596 -16.74 -1.06 -9.33
N GLY A 597 -16.59 -2.30 -9.81
CA GLY A 597 -15.30 -2.98 -9.99
C GLY A 597 -15.41 -4.48 -9.74
N GLN A 598 -14.28 -5.18 -9.73
CA GLN A 598 -14.25 -6.55 -9.25
C GLN A 598 -14.27 -6.54 -7.71
N LEU A 599 -15.19 -7.30 -7.13
CA LEU A 599 -15.50 -7.35 -5.71
C LEU A 599 -15.05 -8.69 -5.13
N SER A 600 -14.36 -8.64 -3.98
CA SER A 600 -13.98 -9.82 -3.20
C SER A 600 -14.13 -9.56 -1.72
N LEU A 601 -14.44 -10.60 -0.95
CA LEU A 601 -14.50 -10.48 0.51
C LEU A 601 -13.10 -10.70 1.11
N SER A 602 -12.60 -9.69 1.82
CA SER A 602 -11.38 -9.78 2.61
C SER A 602 -11.62 -10.63 3.85
N LEU A 603 -10.53 -11.07 4.49
CA LEU A 603 -10.65 -11.85 5.72
C LEU A 603 -11.13 -11.02 6.93
N THR A 604 -11.00 -9.70 6.86
CA THR A 604 -11.50 -8.78 7.89
C THR A 604 -12.99 -8.51 7.77
N GLY A 605 -13.68 -9.09 6.77
CA GLY A 605 -15.10 -8.86 6.52
C GLY A 605 -15.36 -7.62 5.66
N GLU A 606 -14.33 -7.04 5.02
CA GLU A 606 -14.49 -5.91 4.13
C GLU A 606 -14.64 -6.39 2.67
N ILE A 607 -15.57 -5.81 1.91
CA ILE A 607 -15.60 -5.99 0.46
C ILE A 607 -14.52 -5.10 -0.13
N GLU A 608 -13.47 -5.75 -0.63
CA GLU A 608 -12.42 -5.12 -1.42
C GLU A 608 -12.90 -4.90 -2.85
N ARG A 609 -12.58 -3.72 -3.38
CA ARG A 609 -12.84 -3.32 -4.76
C ARG A 609 -11.52 -3.24 -5.49
N LYS A 610 -11.40 -3.97 -6.60
CA LYS A 610 -10.37 -3.71 -7.61
C LYS A 610 -10.96 -2.80 -8.69
N PRO A 611 -10.62 -1.49 -8.68
CA PRO A 611 -11.20 -0.54 -9.62
C PRO A 611 -10.58 -0.69 -11.01
N ALA A 612 -11.25 -0.11 -12.01
CA ALA A 612 -10.61 0.21 -13.27
C ALA A 612 -9.67 1.42 -13.10
N TRP A 613 -8.73 1.61 -14.01
CA TRP A 613 -7.81 2.75 -14.05
C TRP A 613 -8.05 3.59 -15.28
N ALA A 614 -8.04 4.90 -15.09
CA ALA A 614 -8.24 5.84 -16.17
C ALA A 614 -7.43 7.12 -15.98
N GLN A 615 -7.23 7.83 -17.08
CA GLN A 615 -6.50 9.08 -17.12
C GLN A 615 -7.33 10.16 -17.80
N PHE A 616 -7.35 11.37 -17.23
CA PHE A 616 -7.94 12.52 -17.90
C PHE A 616 -7.10 12.91 -19.13
N ARG A 617 -7.73 12.98 -20.30
CA ARG A 617 -7.13 13.41 -21.56
C ARG A 617 -8.11 14.28 -22.31
N GLN A 618 -7.73 15.54 -22.57
CA GLN A 618 -8.56 16.51 -23.30
C GLN A 618 -9.99 16.65 -22.71
N GLY A 619 -10.09 16.62 -21.37
CA GLY A 619 -11.37 16.74 -20.67
C GLY A 619 -12.23 15.47 -20.61
N LEU A 620 -11.77 14.36 -21.17
CA LEU A 620 -12.42 13.05 -21.09
C LEU A 620 -11.63 12.13 -20.18
N LEU A 621 -12.32 11.26 -19.45
CA LEU A 621 -11.68 10.22 -18.64
C LEU A 621 -11.54 8.96 -19.50
N GLN A 622 -10.31 8.62 -19.87
CA GLN A 622 -10.03 7.51 -20.79
C GLN A 622 -9.42 6.32 -20.05
N PRO A 623 -9.88 5.08 -20.30
CA PRO A 623 -9.30 3.88 -19.69
C PRO A 623 -7.80 3.74 -19.98
N MET A 624 -7.04 3.25 -19.00
CA MET A 624 -5.62 2.92 -19.20
C MET A 624 -5.47 1.50 -19.79
N SER A 625 -4.49 1.32 -20.69
CA SER A 625 -4.18 0.01 -21.27
C SER A 625 -3.80 -1.02 -20.19
N GLY A 626 -4.29 -2.26 -20.32
CA GLY A 626 -4.02 -3.33 -19.35
C GLY A 626 -4.87 -3.28 -18.08
N THR A 627 -5.78 -2.30 -17.99
CA THR A 627 -6.84 -2.30 -16.99
C THR A 627 -7.78 -3.46 -17.30
N ASP A 628 -7.85 -4.43 -16.39
CA ASP A 628 -8.95 -5.39 -16.37
C ASP A 628 -10.21 -4.63 -15.96
N THR A 629 -10.97 -4.15 -16.93
CA THR A 629 -12.27 -3.48 -16.73
C THR A 629 -13.35 -4.47 -16.27
N GLY A 630 -13.01 -5.76 -16.11
CA GLY A 630 -13.95 -6.80 -15.72
C GLY A 630 -14.95 -7.12 -16.83
N PHE A 631 -14.60 -6.88 -18.11
CA PHE A 631 -15.47 -7.16 -19.25
C PHE A 631 -16.06 -8.58 -19.12
N LEU A 632 -17.37 -8.65 -18.89
CA LEU A 632 -18.11 -9.87 -19.13
C LEU A 632 -18.06 -10.13 -20.64
N PRO A 633 -17.62 -11.32 -21.11
CA PRO A 633 -17.91 -11.70 -22.48
C PRO A 633 -19.43 -11.62 -22.68
N SER A 634 -19.87 -11.14 -23.85
CA SER A 634 -21.26 -10.90 -24.23
C SER A 634 -22.17 -12.16 -24.21
N THR A 635 -21.73 -13.24 -23.59
CA THR A 635 -22.40 -14.54 -23.52
C THR A 635 -23.16 -14.79 -22.20
N VAL A 636 -23.22 -13.82 -21.27
CA VAL A 636 -23.97 -13.96 -20.00
C VAL A 636 -25.32 -13.20 -20.01
N LEU A 637 -25.75 -12.66 -21.14
CA LEU A 637 -27.04 -11.94 -21.26
C LEU A 637 -28.06 -12.54 -22.23
N ASP A 638 -27.84 -13.74 -22.77
CA ASP A 638 -28.88 -14.46 -23.52
C ASP A 638 -29.17 -15.82 -22.89
N THR A 639 -30.15 -15.86 -21.98
CA THR A 639 -30.97 -17.06 -21.80
C THR A 639 -32.22 -16.94 -22.68
N ALA A 640 -32.02 -16.79 -23.99
CA ALA A 640 -33.03 -17.10 -24.98
C ALA A 640 -32.65 -18.45 -25.62
N PRO A 641 -33.57 -19.43 -25.73
CA PRO A 641 -33.27 -20.66 -26.43
C PRO A 641 -32.98 -20.34 -27.91
N PRO A 642 -32.06 -21.09 -28.56
CA PRO A 642 -31.62 -20.77 -29.90
C PRO A 642 -32.78 -20.88 -30.88
N SER A 643 -33.16 -19.74 -31.47
CA SER A 643 -34.00 -19.71 -32.67
C SER A 643 -33.19 -20.28 -33.84
N GLU A 644 -33.76 -21.26 -34.54
CA GLU A 644 -33.16 -21.84 -35.74
C GLU A 644 -32.89 -20.77 -36.82
N PRO A 645 -31.83 -20.95 -37.64
CA PRO A 645 -31.41 -19.94 -38.60
C PRO A 645 -32.40 -19.87 -39.78
N THR A 646 -33.25 -18.84 -39.80
CA THR A 646 -33.99 -18.47 -41.00
C THR A 646 -33.09 -17.66 -41.93
N LEU A 647 -32.83 -18.26 -43.10
CA LEU A 647 -32.17 -17.69 -44.27
C LEU A 647 -32.70 -16.29 -44.63
N SER A 648 -31.77 -15.38 -44.89
CA SER A 648 -32.04 -14.08 -45.53
C SER A 648 -32.70 -14.25 -46.91
N PRO A 649 -33.36 -13.20 -47.39
CA PRO A 649 -32.98 -12.72 -48.71
C PRO A 649 -32.74 -11.21 -48.76
N SER A 650 -31.77 -10.91 -49.61
CA SER A 650 -31.30 -9.61 -50.09
C SER A 650 -32.40 -8.68 -50.64
N ALA A 651 -32.17 -7.37 -50.53
CA ALA A 651 -31.84 -6.48 -51.66
C ALA A 651 -32.52 -5.08 -51.63
N SER A 652 -31.70 -4.07 -51.96
CA SER A 652 -32.00 -2.89 -52.80
C SER A 652 -32.59 -1.59 -52.22
N ALA A 653 -31.70 -0.59 -52.16
CA ALA A 653 -31.75 0.68 -52.89
C ALA A 653 -32.84 1.76 -52.63
N HIS A 654 -32.40 2.83 -51.94
CA HIS A 654 -32.39 4.25 -52.38
C HIS A 654 -33.71 5.08 -52.47
N PRO A 655 -33.64 6.44 -52.54
CA PRO A 655 -34.07 7.34 -51.46
C PRO A 655 -35.23 8.28 -51.84
N ASN A 656 -35.83 9.00 -50.88
CA ASN A 656 -36.47 10.28 -51.22
C ASN A 656 -36.58 11.30 -50.07
N GLN A 657 -36.52 12.56 -50.49
CA GLN A 657 -36.62 13.82 -49.76
C GLN A 657 -38.03 14.06 -49.19
N SER A 658 -38.16 14.90 -48.15
CA SER A 658 -38.84 16.21 -48.25
C SER A 658 -39.07 16.91 -46.90
N ASN A 659 -38.77 18.22 -46.93
CA ASN A 659 -39.18 19.37 -46.12
C ASN A 659 -40.47 19.28 -45.26
N SER A 660 -40.45 19.96 -44.11
CA SER A 660 -41.28 21.17 -43.91
C SER A 660 -40.98 21.92 -42.60
N ASN A 661 -40.85 23.25 -42.73
CA ASN A 661 -40.86 24.32 -41.72
C ASN A 661 -42.09 24.28 -40.78
N SER A 662 -41.97 24.83 -39.55
CA SER A 662 -42.42 26.21 -39.23
C SER A 662 -42.52 26.56 -37.73
N THR A 663 -41.99 27.76 -37.42
CA THR A 663 -42.49 28.82 -36.49
C THR A 663 -42.55 28.62 -34.97
N ASP A 664 -41.56 29.22 -34.30
CA ASP A 664 -41.62 30.45 -33.48
C ASP A 664 -42.79 30.66 -32.50
N ASN A 665 -42.48 30.75 -31.20
CA ASN A 665 -43.05 31.80 -30.35
C ASN A 665 -42.20 32.05 -29.09
N THR A 666 -41.97 33.33 -28.82
CA THR A 666 -41.15 33.88 -27.74
C THR A 666 -42.01 34.25 -26.52
N GLN A 667 -41.53 33.95 -25.31
CA GLN A 667 -41.86 34.72 -24.10
C GLN A 667 -40.78 34.51 -23.03
N ALA A 668 -40.15 35.61 -22.62
CA ALA A 668 -39.14 35.65 -21.57
C ALA A 668 -39.77 35.84 -20.18
N PRO A 669 -39.21 35.26 -19.11
CA PRO A 669 -39.39 35.77 -17.75
C PRO A 669 -38.08 36.35 -17.16
N THR A 670 -38.29 37.33 -16.30
CA THR A 670 -37.35 38.11 -15.48
C THR A 670 -36.50 37.25 -14.51
N PRO A 671 -35.33 37.73 -14.05
CA PRO A 671 -34.35 36.91 -13.36
C PRO A 671 -34.72 36.68 -11.89
N ILE A 672 -34.99 35.43 -11.54
CA ILE A 672 -34.93 34.95 -10.17
C ILE A 672 -33.47 34.59 -9.90
N THR A 673 -32.85 35.23 -8.91
CA THR A 673 -31.52 34.84 -8.41
C THR A 673 -31.59 33.40 -7.89
N PRO A 674 -30.91 32.42 -8.52
CA PRO A 674 -30.88 31.08 -7.99
C PRO A 674 -29.99 31.09 -6.75
N LYS A 675 -30.56 30.73 -5.59
CA LYS A 675 -29.75 30.26 -4.46
C LYS A 675 -28.89 29.09 -4.97
N THR A 676 -27.60 29.18 -4.75
CA THR A 676 -26.61 28.16 -5.09
C THR A 676 -27.03 26.82 -4.48
N PRO A 677 -27.22 25.75 -5.27
CA PRO A 677 -27.44 24.42 -4.71
C PRO A 677 -26.19 23.95 -3.96
N PRO A 678 -26.32 23.22 -2.83
CA PRO A 678 -25.18 22.70 -2.09
C PRO A 678 -24.38 21.71 -2.95
N ILE A 679 -23.07 21.91 -3.01
CA ILE A 679 -22.11 20.96 -3.60
C ILE A 679 -21.87 19.88 -2.55
N PHE A 680 -22.37 18.66 -2.79
CA PHE A 680 -22.13 17.52 -1.93
C PHE A 680 -21.25 16.50 -2.66
N THR A 681 -20.16 16.12 -2.01
CA THR A 681 -19.23 15.09 -2.46
C THR A 681 -19.74 13.71 -2.06
N ASP A 682 -19.63 12.80 -3.01
CA ASP A 682 -19.85 11.36 -2.92
C ASP A 682 -19.06 10.70 -1.77
N GLY A 683 -19.77 10.34 -0.69
CA GLY A 683 -19.42 9.21 0.18
C GLY A 683 -18.17 9.31 1.08
N GLY A 684 -17.28 10.29 0.90
CA GLY A 684 -16.22 10.61 1.85
C GLY A 684 -16.66 11.75 2.76
N GLY A 685 -17.00 11.47 4.02
CA GLY A 685 -17.55 12.41 4.99
C GLY A 685 -17.05 13.86 4.83
N MET A 686 -17.88 14.68 4.20
CA MET A 686 -17.79 16.13 4.18
C MET A 686 -19.20 16.68 4.36
N ALA A 687 -19.61 16.79 5.63
CA ALA A 687 -20.61 17.77 6.03
C ALA A 687 -19.85 18.90 6.75
N PRO A 688 -20.11 20.18 6.44
CA PRO A 688 -19.65 21.27 7.29
C PRO A 688 -20.40 21.20 8.64
N THR A 689 -19.68 21.35 9.74
CA THR A 689 -20.28 21.59 11.07
C THR A 689 -21.23 22.79 11.00
N PRO A 690 -22.45 22.71 11.57
CA PRO A 690 -23.36 23.85 11.55
C PRO A 690 -22.81 24.97 12.44
N THR A 691 -22.47 26.10 11.82
CA THR A 691 -22.34 27.38 12.51
C THR A 691 -23.71 27.76 13.07
N ALA A 692 -23.77 27.97 14.39
CA ALA A 692 -24.93 28.53 15.05
C ALA A 692 -25.32 29.88 14.43
N GLN A 693 -26.58 29.99 14.01
CA GLN A 693 -27.32 31.24 13.96
C GLN A 693 -28.54 31.10 14.85
#